data_AF-A0A1B0GEU5-F1
#
_entry.id   AF-A0A1B0GEU5-F1
#
_cell.length_a   1.000
_cell.length_b   1.000
_cell.length_c   1.000
_cell.angle_alpha   90.00
_cell.angle_beta   90.00
_cell.angle_gamma   90.00
#
_symmetry.space_group_name_H-M   'P 1'
#
loop_
_entity.id
_entity.type
_entity.pdbx_description
1 polymer ?
#
loop_
_entity_poly.entity_id
_entity_poly.type
_entity_poly.pdbx_seq_one_letter_code
_entity_poly.pdbx_strand_id
1 'polypeptide(L)'
;MLEMYTKMTFADVDGGAWKQGWNIKYDPMQYNDHHKLKVFVVPHSHNDPGWTKTFEDYYVHETKHILSNALRHLKENPEMKFIWAEISYFSRFFEDVGEKSKQELKKLVTNQQLEFVTGGWVMPDEANAHWHSIIMQLTEGQTWLKRYFNVTPVSSWAIDPFGHSPAMPYILKKAGFKNLLIQRTHYSIKKELALNKQLEFYWRQLWGEFFLFASIYHVKHYQSLLDDTGSTDIFTHMMPFYSYDIPHSCGPDPKVCCQFDFKRISGFGLSCPWRISPKKIKDNNVAERAGLLVDQWKKKAELYNTNVVLFPLGDDFRYSQNMEWEVQRVNYEALFAHINGEPNYFVEARFGTLQEYFDAVHQEQRERSKEFPTLSGDFFTYADRADNYWSGYYTSRPYHKRMDRVLMHYIRSAAMLHAWSSWSENILFDEMLQDARRQHSLFQHHDGITGTAKTHVVEDYAKRMLKAVNDCRFVMQQSVYRLLTKSTIYNPDPKFNYFYLDDSRWPGPDDSRTTIILAKELPSRHLVFHNSLPNMREELVDFYVASLHVSVTDLAGNAVETQISPAWSWHKHSLTNTVSPQASTTKYRLLFKVKVPPMGLSTYVVSIVANDNQSSLDDFASNLIMAASPIAPQLVDYPKEVTFSDHHEISLKSRSSGITVAFTSEGMIKSIQLEENELHTPVRVQFFRYGTRFNGERSGAYLFLPNGPATPIYNNPSPVVLVTEGPLESTVSVGLSFGIHKTILRDDNVLEIHNDIDISNMDDTEVVMRFQTRLQSGDTFYTDLNGLEMIKRQRFSKIPLQANYYPIPSAIYIEDDSTRLTVVTAQPLGGSSLAAGEIEIMQDRRLTHDDDRGLGQGILDNQPVLHIFRIILEKIHACEKLASNHPSGALTLNAFKASKSILNPLDKFIYTENEWFGVLPEFGRTHSALPDDAEIVDMRNLALSNKQLIARNSKPQAVQNTGIIIHRTNLLQCSGSEKLSTGEFNLHHLLQWPPENVTSVYKTTITFLQVLERQNISDNLTLCPMDTLAFIIQRRS
;
A
#
# COMPACT_ATOMS: atom_id res chain seq x y z
N MET A 1 14.63 12.51 -11.19
CA MET A 1 15.27 12.14 -9.90
C MET A 1 16.49 11.24 -10.06
N LEU A 2 16.42 10.09 -10.73
CA LEU A 2 17.56 9.17 -10.86
C LEU A 2 18.83 9.83 -11.43
N GLU A 3 18.70 10.61 -12.51
CA GLU A 3 19.82 11.37 -13.10
C GLU A 3 20.45 12.36 -12.10
N MET A 4 19.61 13.02 -11.31
CA MET A 4 20.05 13.94 -10.26
C MET A 4 20.85 13.17 -9.18
N TYR A 5 20.34 12.01 -8.75
CA TYR A 5 21.06 11.11 -7.84
C TYR A 5 22.42 10.70 -8.39
N THR A 6 22.56 10.43 -9.70
CA THR A 6 23.85 10.11 -10.34
C THR A 6 24.84 11.27 -10.22
N LYS A 7 24.40 12.52 -10.37
CA LYS A 7 25.23 13.73 -10.36
C LYS A 7 25.57 14.24 -8.95
N MET A 8 24.66 14.10 -7.98
CA MET A 8 24.81 14.65 -6.63
C MET A 8 25.94 13.98 -5.82
N THR A 9 26.60 14.74 -4.96
CA THR A 9 27.67 14.21 -4.08
C THR A 9 27.17 13.70 -2.73
N PHE A 10 25.98 14.14 -2.29
CA PHE A 10 25.41 13.86 -0.96
C PHE A 10 26.29 14.32 0.23
N ALA A 11 27.16 15.32 0.01
CA ALA A 11 28.01 15.84 1.07
C ALA A 11 27.18 16.50 2.20
N ASP A 12 27.39 16.03 3.44
CA ASP A 12 26.78 16.58 4.66
C ASP A 12 27.72 17.65 5.27
N VAL A 13 27.57 18.89 4.81
CA VAL A 13 28.39 20.03 5.23
C VAL A 13 27.53 21.00 6.05
N ASP A 14 28.05 21.45 7.20
CA ASP A 14 27.36 22.45 8.05
C ASP A 14 27.14 23.76 7.28
N GLY A 15 25.88 24.03 6.94
CA GLY A 15 25.42 25.21 6.21
C GLY A 15 25.27 26.48 7.07
N GLY A 16 25.56 26.41 8.38
CA GLY A 16 25.41 27.53 9.31
C GLY A 16 24.13 27.42 10.14
N ALA A 17 23.31 28.48 10.15
CA ALA A 17 22.02 28.47 10.87
C ALA A 17 21.04 27.46 10.24
N TRP A 18 20.95 27.47 8.91
CA TRP A 18 20.34 26.38 8.17
C TRP A 18 21.38 25.27 7.98
N LYS A 19 21.38 24.33 8.92
CA LYS A 19 22.42 23.30 9.03
C LYS A 19 22.68 22.50 7.77
N GLN A 20 21.62 22.23 6.99
CA GLN A 20 21.68 21.37 5.81
C GLN A 20 21.69 22.15 4.49
N GLY A 21 21.75 23.48 4.55
CA GLY A 21 21.74 24.34 3.37
C GLY A 21 22.96 25.25 3.31
N TRP A 22 22.70 26.56 3.28
CA TRP A 22 23.72 27.61 3.24
C TRP A 22 23.18 28.91 3.88
N ASN A 23 24.05 29.90 4.06
CA ASN A 23 23.65 31.23 4.49
C ASN A 23 22.97 31.99 3.33
N ILE A 24 21.64 31.98 3.32
CA ILE A 24 20.83 32.66 2.30
C ILE A 24 21.00 34.18 2.39
N LYS A 25 21.20 34.81 1.24
CA LYS A 25 21.23 36.27 1.04
C LYS A 25 20.16 36.64 0.02
N TYR A 26 19.56 37.81 0.17
CA TYR A 26 18.57 38.36 -0.75
C TYR A 26 18.91 39.83 -1.05
N ASP A 27 18.45 40.34 -2.18
CA ASP A 27 18.53 41.78 -2.49
C ASP A 27 17.38 42.52 -1.79
N PRO A 28 17.65 43.48 -0.87
CA PRO A 28 16.59 44.26 -0.23
C PRO A 28 15.72 45.05 -1.23
N MET A 29 16.25 45.39 -2.41
CA MET A 29 15.55 46.14 -3.46
C MET A 29 14.63 45.27 -4.35
N GLN A 30 14.68 43.94 -4.19
CA GLN A 30 13.84 43.00 -4.94
C GLN A 30 12.34 43.25 -4.77
N TYR A 31 11.94 43.71 -3.58
CA TYR A 31 10.57 44.06 -3.27
C TYR A 31 10.41 45.58 -3.20
N ASN A 32 9.31 46.08 -3.75
CA ASN A 32 8.96 47.50 -3.79
C ASN A 32 7.44 47.68 -3.83
N ASP A 33 6.96 48.92 -3.92
CA ASP A 33 5.52 49.23 -3.91
C ASP A 33 4.71 48.55 -5.03
N HIS A 34 5.35 48.22 -6.15
CA HIS A 34 4.73 47.52 -7.29
C HIS A 34 4.98 46.01 -7.27
N HIS A 35 5.80 45.52 -6.36
CA HIS A 35 6.15 44.11 -6.22
C HIS A 35 6.41 43.75 -4.76
N LYS A 36 5.34 43.65 -3.97
CA LYS A 36 5.41 43.25 -2.56
C LYS A 36 5.54 41.73 -2.42
N LEU A 37 6.14 41.28 -1.32
CA LEU A 37 6.14 39.88 -0.90
C LEU A 37 4.79 39.54 -0.24
N LYS A 38 4.06 38.56 -0.77
CA LYS A 38 2.80 38.09 -0.19
C LYS A 38 3.09 36.88 0.71
N VAL A 39 2.76 36.97 2.00
CA VAL A 39 3.01 35.90 2.98
C VAL A 39 1.69 35.35 3.50
N PHE A 40 1.47 34.06 3.25
CA PHE A 40 0.35 33.31 3.78
C PHE A 40 0.81 32.50 4.99
N VAL A 41 0.41 32.93 6.18
CA VAL A 41 0.61 32.17 7.42
C VAL A 41 -0.54 31.20 7.56
N VAL A 42 -0.26 29.89 7.54
CA VAL A 42 -1.28 28.84 7.45
C VAL A 42 -1.29 28.00 8.74
N PRO A 43 -2.18 28.30 9.70
CA PRO A 43 -2.32 27.54 10.93
C PRO A 43 -2.77 26.09 10.66
N HIS A 44 -2.07 25.12 11.26
CA HIS A 44 -2.39 23.71 11.15
C HIS A 44 -2.13 22.97 12.46
N SER A 45 -2.65 21.74 12.56
CA SER A 45 -2.36 20.81 13.65
C SER A 45 -2.21 19.42 13.05
N HIS A 46 -1.03 18.81 13.19
CA HIS A 46 -0.81 17.44 12.75
C HIS A 46 -1.36 16.47 13.80
N ASN A 47 -2.28 15.58 13.41
CA ASN A 47 -3.01 14.72 14.35
C ASN A 47 -2.91 13.27 13.88
N ASP A 48 -1.92 12.54 14.41
CA ASP A 48 -1.69 11.13 14.11
C ASP A 48 -2.87 10.25 14.52
N PRO A 49 -3.52 9.55 13.57
CA PRO A 49 -4.59 8.58 13.84
C PRO A 49 -4.11 7.27 14.50
N GLY A 50 -3.25 7.41 15.53
CA GLY A 50 -2.54 6.37 16.25
C GLY A 50 -1.02 6.42 16.00
N TRP A 51 -0.22 6.59 17.06
CA TRP A 51 1.25 6.59 16.99
C TRP A 51 1.83 6.22 18.36
N THR A 52 1.97 7.20 19.26
CA THR A 52 2.34 6.92 20.66
C THR A 52 1.16 6.62 21.58
N LYS A 53 -0.05 6.96 21.14
CA LYS A 53 -1.33 6.60 21.75
C LYS A 53 -2.26 6.04 20.66
N THR A 54 -3.33 5.35 21.06
CA THR A 54 -4.32 4.83 20.11
C THR A 54 -5.11 5.97 19.46
N PHE A 55 -5.83 5.66 18.38
CA PHE A 55 -6.74 6.61 17.74
C PHE A 55 -7.70 7.26 18.75
N GLU A 56 -8.38 6.45 19.57
CA GLU A 56 -9.38 6.96 20.53
C GLU A 56 -8.74 7.71 21.70
N ASP A 57 -7.56 7.28 22.17
CA ASP A 57 -6.86 8.00 23.25
C ASP A 57 -6.44 9.41 22.82
N TYR A 58 -5.88 9.55 21.62
CA TYR A 58 -5.59 10.88 21.07
C TYR A 58 -6.87 11.69 20.84
N TYR A 59 -7.95 11.06 20.37
CA TYR A 59 -9.23 11.74 20.21
C TYR A 59 -9.71 12.35 21.54
N VAL A 60 -9.77 11.54 22.59
CA VAL A 60 -10.28 11.95 23.90
C VAL A 60 -9.39 12.98 24.57
N HIS A 61 -8.06 12.84 24.47
CA HIS A 61 -7.12 13.66 25.23
C HIS A 61 -6.59 14.90 24.50
N GLU A 62 -6.60 14.92 23.16
CA GLU A 62 -6.01 16.01 22.37
C GLU A 62 -6.96 16.50 21.28
N THR A 63 -7.29 15.65 20.30
CA THR A 63 -7.92 16.06 19.04
C THR A 63 -9.33 16.62 19.22
N LYS A 64 -10.14 16.06 20.13
CA LYS A 64 -11.46 16.61 20.45
C LYS A 64 -11.36 18.04 20.98
N HIS A 65 -10.34 18.35 21.78
CA HIS A 65 -10.10 19.69 22.31
C HIS A 65 -9.61 20.64 21.23
N ILE A 66 -8.73 20.18 20.35
CA ILE A 66 -8.26 20.95 19.18
C ILE A 66 -9.43 21.38 18.32
N LEU A 67 -10.29 20.44 17.90
CA LEU A 67 -11.44 20.72 17.04
C LEU A 67 -12.53 21.55 17.74
N SER A 68 -12.77 21.32 19.03
CA SER A 68 -13.71 22.14 19.82
C SER A 68 -13.23 23.58 19.92
N ASN A 69 -11.94 23.80 20.15
CA ASN A 69 -11.36 25.13 20.22
C ASN A 69 -11.25 25.78 18.84
N ALA A 70 -10.95 25.03 17.78
CA ALA A 70 -10.99 25.54 16.41
C ALA A 70 -12.38 26.08 16.06
N LEU A 71 -13.44 25.33 16.35
CA LEU A 71 -14.82 25.77 16.16
C LEU A 71 -15.09 27.10 16.89
N ARG A 72 -14.65 27.22 18.15
CA ARG A 72 -14.86 28.42 18.96
C ARG A 72 -14.06 29.61 18.42
N HIS A 73 -12.75 29.45 18.26
CA HIS A 73 -11.83 30.54 17.95
C HIS A 73 -12.01 31.06 16.53
N LEU A 74 -12.28 30.20 15.55
CA LEU A 74 -12.59 30.66 14.19
C LEU A 74 -13.89 31.46 14.17
N LYS A 75 -14.94 30.97 14.86
CA LYS A 75 -16.20 31.70 15.00
C LYS A 75 -16.03 33.09 15.61
N GLU A 76 -15.22 33.20 16.66
CA GLU A 76 -14.97 34.46 17.37
C GLU A 76 -14.05 35.42 16.60
N ASN A 77 -13.23 34.92 15.66
CA ASN A 77 -12.19 35.68 14.99
C ASN A 77 -12.23 35.48 13.45
N PRO A 78 -12.95 36.33 12.70
CA PRO A 78 -13.26 36.07 11.29
C PRO A 78 -12.07 35.98 10.31
N GLU A 79 -10.96 36.64 10.64
CA GLU A 79 -9.73 36.64 9.82
C GLU A 79 -8.82 35.44 10.12
N MET A 80 -9.06 34.71 11.21
CA MET A 80 -8.28 33.52 11.55
C MET A 80 -8.62 32.38 10.57
N LYS A 81 -7.59 31.64 10.16
CA LYS A 81 -7.70 30.50 9.26
C LYS A 81 -7.17 29.24 9.94
N PHE A 82 -7.61 28.08 9.47
CA PHE A 82 -7.09 26.78 9.91
C PHE A 82 -7.28 25.73 8.83
N ILE A 83 -6.27 24.88 8.63
CA ILE A 83 -6.37 23.72 7.72
C ILE A 83 -6.49 22.41 8.52
N TRP A 84 -7.21 21.43 7.95
CA TRP A 84 -7.39 20.10 8.54
C TRP A 84 -7.21 18.98 7.50
N ALA A 85 -6.45 17.92 7.84
CA ALA A 85 -6.14 16.83 6.92
C ALA A 85 -6.88 15.51 7.25
N GLU A 86 -6.84 15.04 8.50
CA GLU A 86 -7.24 13.68 8.87
C GLU A 86 -8.75 13.56 9.12
N ILE A 87 -9.49 13.08 8.10
CA ILE A 87 -10.97 13.04 8.16
C ILE A 87 -11.49 11.98 9.13
N SER A 88 -10.69 10.96 9.48
CA SER A 88 -11.02 10.01 10.54
C SER A 88 -11.40 10.69 11.85
N TYR A 89 -10.54 11.60 12.33
CA TYR A 89 -10.81 12.39 13.54
C TYR A 89 -11.94 13.39 13.37
N PHE A 90 -11.98 14.07 12.21
CA PHE A 90 -13.03 15.06 11.97
C PHE A 90 -14.42 14.41 11.93
N SER A 91 -14.54 13.22 11.33
CA SER A 91 -15.75 12.41 11.34
C SER A 91 -16.16 12.03 12.75
N ARG A 92 -15.22 11.48 13.54
CA ARG A 92 -15.43 11.10 14.94
C ARG A 92 -15.87 12.29 15.80
N PHE A 93 -15.29 13.46 15.59
CA PHE A 93 -15.69 14.71 16.25
C PHE A 93 -17.09 15.19 15.83
N PHE A 94 -17.38 15.14 14.53
CA PHE A 94 -18.66 15.56 13.99
C PHE A 94 -19.81 14.68 14.51
N GLU A 95 -19.58 13.40 14.75
CA GLU A 95 -20.56 12.50 15.35
C GLU A 95 -20.94 12.90 16.79
N ASP A 96 -19.96 13.37 17.58
CA ASP A 96 -20.13 13.76 18.99
C ASP A 96 -20.87 15.09 19.20
N VAL A 97 -20.79 16.02 18.24
CA VAL A 97 -21.30 17.38 18.44
C VAL A 97 -22.78 17.52 18.04
N GLY A 98 -23.49 18.39 18.77
CA GLY A 98 -24.89 18.71 18.50
C GLY A 98 -25.10 19.52 17.20
N GLU A 99 -26.34 19.57 16.72
CA GLU A 99 -26.69 20.16 15.42
C GLU A 99 -26.28 21.63 15.27
N LYS A 100 -26.36 22.43 16.35
CA LYS A 100 -25.91 23.84 16.34
C LYS A 100 -24.42 23.96 16.00
N SER A 101 -23.57 23.10 16.58
CA SER A 101 -22.13 23.08 16.30
C SER A 101 -21.86 22.57 14.88
N LYS A 102 -22.63 21.58 14.40
CA LYS A 102 -22.56 21.09 13.02
C LYS A 102 -22.83 22.21 12.00
N GLN A 103 -23.87 23.02 12.23
CA GLN A 103 -24.21 24.15 11.38
C GLN A 103 -23.12 25.23 11.38
N GLU A 104 -22.54 25.51 12.54
CA GLU A 104 -21.43 26.47 12.64
C GLU A 104 -20.17 25.95 11.92
N LEU A 105 -19.81 24.67 12.08
CA LEU A 105 -18.71 24.07 11.31
C LEU A 105 -18.94 24.21 9.80
N LYS A 106 -20.16 23.94 9.31
CA LYS A 106 -20.50 24.13 7.88
C LYS A 106 -20.34 25.58 7.45
N LYS A 107 -20.69 26.54 8.30
CA LYS A 107 -20.48 27.98 8.05
C LYS A 107 -18.99 28.33 7.95
N LEU A 108 -18.16 27.82 8.86
CA LEU A 108 -16.71 28.03 8.88
C LEU A 108 -16.01 27.45 7.63
N VAL A 109 -16.53 26.34 7.09
CA VAL A 109 -16.05 25.77 5.83
C VAL A 109 -16.53 26.61 4.64
N THR A 110 -17.79 27.03 4.66
CA THR A 110 -18.39 27.81 3.56
C THR A 110 -17.74 29.20 3.42
N ASN A 111 -17.37 29.84 4.53
CA ASN A 111 -16.68 31.12 4.53
C ASN A 111 -15.14 30.99 4.48
N GLN A 112 -14.63 29.77 4.24
CA GLN A 112 -13.20 29.48 4.03
C GLN A 112 -12.29 29.85 5.22
N GLN A 113 -12.81 29.85 6.45
CA GLN A 113 -11.96 29.94 7.65
C GLN A 113 -11.38 28.58 8.02
N LEU A 114 -12.15 27.51 7.82
CA LEU A 114 -11.70 26.12 7.96
C LEU A 114 -11.61 25.49 6.58
N GLU A 115 -10.42 25.09 6.16
CA GLU A 115 -10.20 24.38 4.89
C GLU A 115 -9.77 22.94 5.13
N PHE A 116 -10.36 22.00 4.39
CA PHE A 116 -9.87 20.63 4.35
C PHE A 116 -8.80 20.50 3.26
N VAL A 117 -7.64 19.95 3.63
CA VAL A 117 -6.52 19.69 2.72
C VAL A 117 -6.34 18.18 2.57
N THR A 118 -6.14 17.69 1.34
CA THR A 118 -6.28 16.26 0.96
C THR A 118 -7.71 15.71 1.20
N GLY A 119 -8.18 15.65 2.44
CA GLY A 119 -9.47 15.10 2.80
C GLY A 119 -9.53 13.57 2.72
N GLY A 120 -8.40 12.89 2.88
CA GLY A 120 -8.36 11.45 3.05
C GLY A 120 -8.74 11.05 4.48
N TRP A 121 -9.07 9.77 4.69
CA TRP A 121 -9.32 9.26 6.04
C TRP A 121 -8.11 9.48 6.96
N VAL A 122 -6.91 9.37 6.39
CA VAL A 122 -5.62 9.60 7.03
C VAL A 122 -4.69 10.36 6.07
N MET A 123 -3.53 10.77 6.58
CA MET A 123 -2.36 11.05 5.76
C MET A 123 -1.58 9.74 5.59
N PRO A 124 -1.65 9.07 4.43
CA PRO A 124 -1.17 7.70 4.31
C PRO A 124 0.36 7.63 4.22
N ASP A 125 0.93 6.48 4.59
CA ASP A 125 2.26 6.09 4.13
C ASP A 125 2.31 6.04 2.59
N GLU A 126 3.44 6.43 2.02
CA GLU A 126 3.66 6.42 0.57
C GLU A 126 4.64 5.33 0.12
N ALA A 127 5.26 4.58 1.04
CA ALA A 127 6.16 3.48 0.71
C ALA A 127 5.43 2.13 0.67
N ASN A 128 4.87 1.68 1.80
CA ASN A 128 4.33 0.33 1.95
C ASN A 128 2.87 0.21 1.52
N ALA A 129 2.12 1.30 1.53
CA ALA A 129 0.70 1.32 1.16
C ALA A 129 0.52 0.88 -0.29
N HIS A 130 -0.41 -0.03 -0.54
CA HIS A 130 -0.79 -0.37 -1.91
C HIS A 130 -1.67 0.74 -2.49
N TRP A 131 -1.56 1.01 -3.79
CA TRP A 131 -2.29 2.11 -4.42
C TRP A 131 -3.82 1.93 -4.35
N HIS A 132 -4.33 0.70 -4.29
CA HIS A 132 -5.74 0.41 -3.98
C HIS A 132 -6.15 0.97 -2.61
N SER A 133 -5.31 0.76 -1.59
CA SER A 133 -5.53 1.23 -0.22
C SER A 133 -5.48 2.76 -0.13
N ILE A 134 -4.59 3.40 -0.91
CA ILE A 134 -4.50 4.86 -1.02
C ILE A 134 -5.80 5.43 -1.63
N ILE A 135 -6.32 4.84 -2.71
CA ILE A 135 -7.61 5.23 -3.29
C ILE A 135 -8.74 5.03 -2.29
N MET A 136 -8.75 3.91 -1.58
CA MET A 136 -9.79 3.57 -0.61
C MET A 136 -9.86 4.61 0.51
N GLN A 137 -8.74 4.91 1.17
CA GLN A 137 -8.73 5.88 2.27
C GLN A 137 -9.06 7.30 1.81
N LEU A 138 -8.59 7.69 0.61
CA LEU A 138 -8.90 8.99 0.02
C LEU A 138 -10.40 9.09 -0.26
N THR A 139 -10.98 8.04 -0.83
CA THR A 139 -12.40 8.03 -1.18
C THR A 139 -13.30 8.01 0.06
N GLU A 140 -12.94 7.28 1.12
CA GLU A 140 -13.71 7.29 2.37
C GLU A 140 -13.77 8.69 3.00
N GLY A 141 -12.62 9.36 3.12
CA GLY A 141 -12.57 10.73 3.65
C GLY A 141 -13.33 11.74 2.77
N GLN A 142 -13.10 11.72 1.45
CA GLN A 142 -13.73 12.69 0.56
C GLN A 142 -15.23 12.44 0.38
N THR A 143 -15.69 11.18 0.41
CA THR A 143 -17.12 10.85 0.37
C THR A 143 -17.82 11.40 1.60
N TRP A 144 -17.18 11.27 2.77
CA TRP A 144 -17.70 11.86 4.00
C TRP A 144 -17.78 13.39 3.92
N LEU A 145 -16.71 14.05 3.46
CA LEU A 145 -16.69 15.50 3.25
C LEU A 145 -17.77 15.96 2.27
N LYS A 146 -17.93 15.25 1.15
CA LYS A 146 -18.96 15.57 0.16
C LYS A 146 -20.36 15.44 0.74
N ARG A 147 -20.61 14.42 1.56
CA ARG A 147 -21.92 14.18 2.21
C ARG A 147 -22.28 15.26 3.24
N TYR A 148 -21.34 15.65 4.10
CA TYR A 148 -21.65 16.52 5.25
C TYR A 148 -21.37 18.00 5.00
N PHE A 149 -20.40 18.33 4.14
CA PHE A 149 -19.95 19.69 3.87
C PHE A 149 -20.11 20.11 2.40
N ASN A 150 -20.40 19.17 1.49
CA ASN A 150 -20.47 19.40 0.04
C ASN A 150 -19.18 20.00 -0.54
N VAL A 151 -18.02 19.62 0.03
CA VAL A 151 -16.70 20.04 -0.45
C VAL A 151 -15.88 18.84 -0.91
N THR A 152 -14.96 19.09 -1.82
CA THR A 152 -13.96 18.13 -2.29
C THR A 152 -12.63 18.89 -2.40
N PRO A 153 -11.64 18.60 -1.55
CA PRO A 153 -10.35 19.28 -1.61
C PRO A 153 -9.66 19.10 -2.97
N VAL A 154 -8.96 20.14 -3.44
CA VAL A 154 -8.17 20.12 -4.68
C VAL A 154 -6.69 20.43 -4.47
N SER A 155 -6.29 20.67 -3.21
CA SER A 155 -4.90 20.81 -2.77
C SER A 155 -4.60 19.77 -1.70
N SER A 156 -3.52 19.01 -1.89
CA SER A 156 -3.08 17.97 -0.97
C SER A 156 -1.95 18.46 -0.05
N TRP A 157 -1.96 17.97 1.18
CA TRP A 157 -1.02 18.24 2.25
C TRP A 157 -0.48 16.93 2.80
N ALA A 158 0.79 16.63 2.54
CA ALA A 158 1.49 15.41 2.96
C ALA A 158 2.81 15.78 3.64
N ILE A 159 2.75 16.15 4.93
CA ILE A 159 3.91 16.67 5.66
C ILE A 159 4.74 15.61 6.39
N ASP A 160 4.15 14.45 6.68
CA ASP A 160 4.78 13.44 7.54
C ASP A 160 5.05 12.03 6.95
N PRO A 161 4.60 11.64 5.74
CA PRO A 161 5.07 10.38 5.13
C PRO A 161 6.60 10.36 4.97
N PHE A 162 7.27 9.24 5.29
CA PHE A 162 8.73 9.16 5.39
C PHE A 162 9.44 8.97 4.02
N GLY A 163 9.29 9.96 3.15
CA GLY A 163 9.61 9.85 1.72
C GLY A 163 8.32 9.81 0.90
N HIS A 164 8.41 10.21 -0.37
CA HIS A 164 7.23 10.45 -1.20
C HIS A 164 7.27 9.68 -2.53
N SER A 165 6.12 9.16 -2.92
CA SER A 165 5.91 8.33 -4.11
C SER A 165 5.18 9.08 -5.22
N PRO A 166 5.58 8.92 -6.50
CA PRO A 166 4.83 9.43 -7.64
C PRO A 166 3.45 8.76 -7.81
N ALA A 167 3.12 7.69 -7.09
CA ALA A 167 1.74 7.17 -7.09
C ALA A 167 0.74 8.20 -6.55
N MET A 168 1.14 9.03 -5.58
CA MET A 168 0.29 10.09 -5.02
C MET A 168 -0.15 11.14 -6.04
N PRO A 169 0.74 11.84 -6.77
CA PRO A 169 0.32 12.82 -7.77
C PRO A 169 -0.56 12.20 -8.87
N TYR A 170 -0.35 10.94 -9.27
CA TYR A 170 -1.22 10.24 -10.22
C TYR A 170 -2.65 10.06 -9.68
N ILE A 171 -2.77 9.49 -8.48
CA ILE A 171 -4.06 9.25 -7.81
C ILE A 171 -4.78 10.57 -7.57
N LEU A 172 -4.09 11.57 -7.02
CA LEU A 172 -4.65 12.89 -6.75
C LEU A 172 -5.14 13.58 -8.02
N LYS A 173 -4.35 13.56 -9.11
CA LYS A 173 -4.78 14.11 -10.40
C LYS A 173 -6.05 13.44 -10.90
N LYS A 174 -6.13 12.11 -10.85
CA LYS A 174 -7.32 11.32 -11.23
C LYS A 174 -8.50 11.52 -10.28
N ALA A 175 -8.26 12.02 -9.07
CA ALA A 175 -9.28 12.42 -8.10
C ALA A 175 -9.72 13.90 -8.22
N GLY A 176 -9.13 14.68 -9.15
CA GLY A 176 -9.51 16.07 -9.41
C GLY A 176 -8.63 17.12 -8.72
N PHE A 177 -7.51 16.73 -8.12
CA PHE A 177 -6.58 17.67 -7.51
C PHE A 177 -5.77 18.46 -8.55
N LYS A 178 -5.33 19.63 -8.13
CA LYS A 178 -4.49 20.55 -8.90
C LYS A 178 -3.10 20.71 -8.28
N ASN A 179 -3.04 20.63 -6.95
CA ASN A 179 -1.83 20.94 -6.18
C ASN A 179 -1.52 19.86 -5.14
N LEU A 180 -0.24 19.70 -4.86
CA LEU A 180 0.30 18.82 -3.84
C LEU A 180 1.40 19.56 -3.06
N LEU A 181 1.44 19.36 -1.74
CA LEU A 181 2.55 19.77 -0.90
C LEU A 181 3.18 18.54 -0.24
N ILE A 182 4.51 18.46 -0.30
CA ILE A 182 5.33 17.42 0.32
C ILE A 182 6.42 18.02 1.21
N GLN A 183 6.93 17.25 2.18
CA GLN A 183 7.93 17.73 3.14
C GLN A 183 9.11 16.76 3.31
N ARG A 184 8.92 15.50 3.70
CA ARG A 184 10.04 14.62 4.09
C ARG A 184 10.75 14.04 2.87
N THR A 185 11.58 14.86 2.25
CA THR A 185 12.55 14.45 1.23
C THR A 185 13.97 14.55 1.79
N HIS A 186 14.90 13.79 1.20
CA HIS A 186 16.30 13.77 1.64
C HIS A 186 16.87 15.19 1.72
N TYR A 187 17.58 15.54 2.79
CA TYR A 187 18.07 16.91 3.02
C TYR A 187 18.97 17.44 1.87
N SER A 188 19.84 16.59 1.30
CA SER A 188 20.61 16.94 0.10
C SER A 188 19.75 17.25 -1.13
N ILE A 189 18.58 16.61 -1.29
CA ILE A 189 17.63 16.92 -2.38
C ILE A 189 17.03 18.29 -2.16
N LYS A 190 16.59 18.58 -0.92
CA LYS A 190 16.08 19.93 -0.56
C LYS A 190 17.11 20.99 -0.90
N LYS A 191 18.38 20.77 -0.53
CA LYS A 191 19.48 21.69 -0.83
C LYS A 191 19.67 21.88 -2.35
N GLU A 192 19.74 20.81 -3.12
CA GLU A 192 19.96 20.85 -4.57
C GLU A 192 18.82 21.57 -5.29
N LEU A 193 17.56 21.21 -4.99
CA LEU A 193 16.40 21.86 -5.60
C LEU A 193 16.28 23.32 -5.15
N ALA A 194 16.59 23.64 -3.89
CA ALA A 194 16.57 25.01 -3.39
C ALA A 194 17.61 25.90 -4.09
N LEU A 195 18.84 25.39 -4.34
CA LEU A 195 19.90 26.13 -5.04
C LEU A 195 19.47 26.55 -6.45
N ASN A 196 18.66 25.70 -7.10
CA ASN A 196 18.19 25.92 -8.46
C ASN A 196 16.77 26.52 -8.53
N LYS A 197 16.16 26.89 -7.39
CA LYS A 197 14.76 27.33 -7.27
C LYS A 197 13.76 26.35 -7.92
N GLN A 198 13.98 25.05 -7.72
CA GLN A 198 13.19 23.93 -8.26
C GLN A 198 12.38 23.21 -7.16
N LEU A 199 12.09 23.87 -6.04
CA LEU A 199 11.23 23.31 -4.98
C LEU A 199 9.73 23.34 -5.35
N GLU A 200 9.36 24.13 -6.36
CA GLU A 200 8.04 24.12 -6.98
C GLU A 200 8.18 23.56 -8.40
N PHE A 201 7.47 22.47 -8.69
CA PHE A 201 7.61 21.74 -9.95
C PHE A 201 6.32 21.04 -10.37
N TYR A 202 6.18 20.76 -11.65
CA TYR A 202 5.16 19.86 -12.17
C TYR A 202 5.65 18.42 -12.06
N TRP A 203 5.13 17.69 -11.09
CA TRP A 203 5.50 16.29 -10.85
C TRP A 203 4.74 15.37 -11.79
N ARG A 204 5.48 14.66 -12.64
CA ARG A 204 4.95 13.75 -13.66
C ARG A 204 5.33 12.31 -13.45
N GLN A 205 4.49 11.42 -13.96
CA GLN A 205 4.77 9.99 -14.01
C GLN A 205 5.95 9.67 -14.93
N LEU A 206 6.62 8.55 -14.65
CA LEU A 206 7.82 8.12 -15.37
C LEU A 206 7.56 7.85 -16.87
N TRP A 207 6.33 7.47 -17.22
CA TRP A 207 5.92 7.20 -18.61
C TRP A 207 5.33 8.44 -19.32
N GLY A 208 5.27 9.60 -18.67
CA GLY A 208 4.64 10.81 -19.22
C GLY A 208 5.34 11.37 -20.48
N GLU A 209 6.65 11.12 -20.66
CA GLU A 209 7.37 11.58 -21.86
C GLU A 209 7.12 10.72 -23.10
N PHE A 210 6.78 9.44 -22.93
CA PHE A 210 6.50 8.52 -24.03
C PHE A 210 5.26 8.95 -24.82
N PHE A 211 4.23 9.44 -24.13
CA PHE A 211 3.01 9.97 -24.77
C PHE A 211 3.27 11.27 -25.56
N LEU A 212 4.23 12.09 -25.12
CA LEU A 212 4.66 13.31 -25.81
C LEU A 212 5.42 12.99 -27.11
N PHE A 213 6.28 11.96 -27.11
CA PHE A 213 6.96 11.50 -28.32
C PHE A 213 6.00 10.87 -29.33
N ALA A 214 5.04 10.04 -28.89
CA ALA A 214 4.03 9.46 -29.78
C ALA A 214 3.16 10.53 -30.49
N SER A 215 2.95 11.69 -29.84
CA SER A 215 2.25 12.85 -30.40
C SER A 215 3.02 13.53 -31.55
N ILE A 216 4.35 13.60 -31.49
CA ILE A 216 5.19 14.29 -32.48
C ILE A 216 5.26 13.52 -33.82
N TYR A 217 5.15 12.19 -33.79
CA TYR A 217 5.33 11.34 -34.99
C TYR A 217 4.02 10.97 -35.73
N HIS A 218 2.91 11.68 -35.50
CA HIS A 218 1.65 11.50 -36.24
C HIS A 218 1.18 10.03 -36.36
N VAL A 219 1.32 9.25 -35.28
CA VAL A 219 0.66 7.95 -35.20
C VAL A 219 -0.84 8.21 -35.05
N LYS A 220 -1.57 8.15 -36.17
CA LYS A 220 -3.02 8.47 -36.27
C LYS A 220 -3.91 7.79 -35.22
N HIS A 221 -3.44 6.73 -34.56
CA HIS A 221 -4.18 6.00 -33.54
C HIS A 221 -4.21 6.68 -32.15
N TYR A 222 -3.32 7.64 -31.87
CA TYR A 222 -3.20 8.30 -30.56
C TYR A 222 -3.71 9.76 -30.53
N GLN A 223 -4.10 10.31 -31.68
CA GLN A 223 -4.40 11.74 -31.83
C GLN A 223 -5.75 12.18 -31.22
N SER A 224 -6.69 11.26 -30.94
CA SER A 224 -8.00 11.59 -30.35
C SER A 224 -8.03 11.53 -28.82
N LEU A 225 -6.88 11.33 -28.15
CA LEU A 225 -6.76 11.08 -26.70
C LEU A 225 -6.22 12.28 -25.91
N LEU A 226 -5.96 13.40 -26.57
CA LEU A 226 -5.39 14.61 -25.98
C LEU A 226 -6.42 15.74 -26.01
N ASP A 227 -7.43 15.67 -25.15
CA ASP A 227 -8.21 16.85 -24.77
C ASP A 227 -7.81 17.29 -23.34
N ASP A 228 -7.32 18.54 -23.30
CA ASP A 228 -6.87 19.41 -22.20
C ASP A 228 -5.93 18.89 -21.09
N THR A 229 -5.23 17.78 -21.34
CA THR A 229 -3.75 17.81 -21.49
C THR A 229 -3.13 16.41 -21.63
N GLY A 230 -3.86 15.33 -21.35
CA GLY A 230 -3.29 13.96 -21.29
C GLY A 230 -2.09 13.84 -20.34
N SER A 231 -1.88 14.87 -19.51
CA SER A 231 -0.70 15.04 -18.68
C SER A 231 -0.99 14.54 -17.28
N THR A 232 -0.04 13.78 -16.75
CA THR A 232 -0.07 13.32 -15.36
C THR A 232 0.47 14.36 -14.39
N ASP A 233 0.86 15.54 -14.90
CA ASP A 233 1.49 16.61 -14.14
C ASP A 233 0.53 17.16 -13.06
N ILE A 234 1.03 17.24 -11.83
CA ILE A 234 0.43 18.00 -10.73
C ILE A 234 1.44 19.03 -10.22
N PHE A 235 0.98 20.24 -9.93
CA PHE A 235 1.85 21.24 -9.32
C PHE A 235 2.20 20.81 -7.90
N THR A 236 3.49 20.69 -7.61
CA THR A 236 4.00 20.19 -6.33
C THR A 236 4.88 21.24 -5.68
N HIS A 237 4.58 21.55 -4.43
CA HIS A 237 5.42 22.35 -3.55
C HIS A 237 6.18 21.43 -2.60
N MET A 238 7.51 21.47 -2.65
CA MET A 238 8.37 20.88 -1.64
C MET A 238 8.78 21.93 -0.61
N MET A 239 8.46 21.67 0.65
CA MET A 239 8.93 22.48 1.76
C MET A 239 10.47 22.39 1.89
N PRO A 240 11.19 23.48 2.23
CA PRO A 240 12.65 23.55 2.00
C PRO A 240 13.50 23.03 3.16
N PHE A 241 12.92 22.92 4.36
CA PHE A 241 13.66 22.77 5.60
C PHE A 241 13.39 21.41 6.27
N TYR A 242 14.06 21.20 7.41
CA TYR A 242 14.16 19.92 8.11
C TYR A 242 12.82 19.35 8.60
N SER A 243 11.96 20.19 9.19
CA SER A 243 10.67 19.80 9.79
C SER A 243 9.53 20.70 9.29
N TYR A 244 8.29 20.29 9.53
CA TYR A 244 7.09 21.12 9.35
C TYR A 244 6.75 21.97 10.59
N ASP A 245 7.46 21.78 11.70
CA ASP A 245 7.28 22.57 12.91
C ASP A 245 7.56 24.08 12.67
N ILE A 246 7.07 24.93 13.57
CA ILE A 246 7.24 26.39 13.48
C ILE A 246 8.73 26.80 13.37
N PRO A 247 9.67 26.24 14.19
CA PRO A 247 11.09 26.52 14.05
C PRO A 247 11.67 26.28 12.64
N HIS A 248 11.17 25.30 11.89
CA HIS A 248 11.69 24.98 10.56
C HIS A 248 10.74 25.40 9.43
N SER A 249 9.74 26.24 9.67
CA SER A 249 8.79 26.64 8.64
C SER A 249 8.77 28.15 8.34
N CYS A 250 9.24 28.99 9.28
CA CYS A 250 9.25 30.46 9.09
C CYS A 250 10.37 30.95 8.16
N GLY A 251 11.50 30.23 8.12
CA GLY A 251 12.73 30.64 7.44
C GLY A 251 13.92 29.76 7.83
N PRO A 252 15.13 30.07 7.35
CA PRO A 252 16.29 29.20 7.48
C PRO A 252 16.91 29.11 8.88
N ASP A 253 16.67 30.07 9.79
CA ASP A 253 17.27 30.07 11.13
C ASP A 253 16.25 29.64 12.19
N PRO A 254 16.28 28.38 12.66
CA PRO A 254 15.31 27.89 13.63
C PRO A 254 15.45 28.54 15.01
N LYS A 255 16.61 29.11 15.35
CA LYS A 255 16.78 29.93 16.57
C LYS A 255 15.97 31.22 16.49
N VAL A 256 15.78 31.79 15.29
CA VAL A 256 14.92 32.95 15.07
C VAL A 256 13.47 32.51 15.01
N CYS A 257 13.14 31.53 14.17
CA CYS A 257 11.77 31.06 13.98
C CYS A 257 11.11 30.54 15.26
N CYS A 258 11.86 29.86 16.12
CA CYS A 258 11.34 29.39 17.40
C CYS A 258 10.82 30.53 18.30
N GLN A 259 11.34 31.76 18.15
CA GLN A 259 10.84 32.93 18.89
C GLN A 259 9.45 33.40 18.45
N PHE A 260 8.94 32.88 17.33
CA PHE A 260 7.60 33.14 16.80
C PHE A 260 6.65 31.95 17.00
N ASP A 261 7.11 30.90 17.68
CA ASP A 261 6.23 29.90 18.29
C ASP A 261 5.81 30.38 19.68
N PHE A 262 4.68 31.09 19.76
CA PHE A 262 4.25 31.68 21.02
C PHE A 262 3.73 30.66 22.06
N LYS A 263 3.58 29.37 21.70
CA LYS A 263 3.36 28.29 22.70
C LYS A 263 4.64 27.98 23.49
N ARG A 264 5.81 28.41 23.03
CA ARG A 264 7.09 28.24 23.74
C ARG A 264 7.42 29.39 24.69
N ILE A 265 6.48 30.30 24.95
CA ILE A 265 6.58 31.27 26.05
C ILE A 265 6.60 30.51 27.38
N SER A 266 7.37 31.00 28.34
CA SER A 266 7.41 30.43 29.70
C SER A 266 6.01 30.26 30.28
N GLY A 267 5.68 29.05 30.74
CA GLY A 267 4.40 28.69 31.36
C GLY A 267 3.57 27.64 30.63
N PHE A 268 3.87 27.31 29.37
CA PHE A 268 3.15 26.29 28.59
C PHE A 268 3.86 24.91 28.53
N GLY A 269 4.97 24.74 29.26
CA GLY A 269 5.71 23.47 29.31
C GLY A 269 6.62 23.20 28.11
N LEU A 270 6.65 24.07 27.10
CA LEU A 270 7.56 23.99 25.96
C LEU A 270 8.62 25.10 26.01
N SER A 271 9.78 24.83 25.43
CA SER A 271 10.88 25.79 25.33
C SER A 271 11.57 25.71 23.96
N CYS A 272 12.38 26.73 23.65
CA CYS A 272 13.20 26.73 22.45
C CYS A 272 14.55 26.07 22.72
N PRO A 273 14.92 24.99 21.99
CA PRO A 273 16.21 24.32 22.14
C PRO A 273 17.41 25.26 21.94
N TRP A 274 17.25 26.29 21.11
CA TRP A 274 18.29 27.30 20.85
C TRP A 274 18.42 28.39 21.93
N ARG A 275 17.82 28.18 23.11
CA ARG A 275 17.99 29.01 24.33
C ARG A 275 17.56 30.48 24.21
N ILE A 276 16.77 30.82 23.19
CA ILE A 276 16.13 32.13 23.06
C ILE A 276 14.62 31.93 23.06
N SER A 277 13.97 32.37 24.13
CA SER A 277 12.52 32.23 24.28
C SER A 277 11.75 33.25 23.43
N PRO A 278 10.53 32.90 22.97
CA PRO A 278 9.58 33.84 22.40
C PRO A 278 9.28 34.98 23.37
N LYS A 279 8.99 36.17 22.82
CA LYS A 279 8.53 37.34 23.58
C LYS A 279 7.15 37.72 23.11
N LYS A 280 6.24 38.04 24.04
CA LYS A 280 4.95 38.65 23.69
C LYS A 280 5.20 39.94 22.90
N ILE A 281 4.49 40.10 21.80
CA ILE A 281 4.52 41.24 20.93
C ILE A 281 3.79 42.40 21.62
N LYS A 282 4.48 43.54 21.70
CA LYS A 282 4.02 44.78 22.31
C LYS A 282 4.51 45.94 21.46
N ASP A 283 3.90 47.10 21.60
CA ASP A 283 4.26 48.30 20.81
C ASP A 283 5.75 48.65 20.91
N ASN A 284 6.39 48.40 22.06
CA ASN A 284 7.80 48.71 22.27
C ASN A 284 8.78 47.70 21.65
N ASN A 285 8.31 46.53 21.16
CA ASN A 285 9.18 45.51 20.56
C ASN A 285 8.71 45.05 19.17
N VAL A 286 7.51 45.41 18.73
CA VAL A 286 6.91 44.91 17.48
C VAL A 286 7.78 45.23 16.27
N ALA A 287 8.42 46.39 16.20
CA ALA A 287 9.31 46.75 15.10
C ALA A 287 10.55 45.84 15.01
N GLU A 288 11.22 45.60 16.14
CA GLU A 288 12.39 44.70 16.21
C GLU A 288 12.00 43.25 15.89
N ARG A 289 10.80 42.81 16.28
CA ARG A 289 10.30 41.45 16.01
C ARG A 289 9.83 41.28 14.58
N ALA A 290 9.10 42.26 14.04
CA ALA A 290 8.71 42.30 12.63
C ALA A 290 9.94 42.25 11.71
N GLY A 291 10.98 43.04 11.99
CA GLY A 291 12.21 43.04 11.20
C GLY A 291 12.89 41.67 11.15
N LEU A 292 12.98 40.95 12.28
CA LEU A 292 13.52 39.59 12.31
C LEU A 292 12.67 38.60 11.49
N LEU A 293 11.35 38.66 11.64
CA LEU A 293 10.45 37.72 10.95
C LEU A 293 10.42 37.97 9.44
N VAL A 294 10.39 39.24 9.02
CA VAL A 294 10.43 39.63 7.61
C VAL A 294 11.76 39.22 6.97
N ASP A 295 12.89 39.34 7.67
CA ASP A 295 14.18 38.82 7.20
C ASP A 295 14.13 37.30 6.93
N GLN A 296 13.51 36.53 7.84
CA GLN A 296 13.33 35.08 7.64
C GLN A 296 12.44 34.77 6.44
N TRP A 297 11.33 35.50 6.27
CA TRP A 297 10.44 35.33 5.12
C TRP A 297 11.10 35.69 3.80
N LYS A 298 11.87 36.79 3.74
CA LYS A 298 12.62 37.18 2.53
C LYS A 298 13.71 36.16 2.19
N LYS A 299 14.41 35.62 3.19
CA LYS A 299 15.36 34.50 2.97
C LYS A 299 14.65 33.25 2.46
N LYS A 300 13.49 32.90 3.00
CA LYS A 300 12.72 31.75 2.51
C LYS A 300 12.25 31.96 1.08
N ALA A 301 11.82 33.18 0.74
CA ALA A 301 11.36 33.54 -0.60
C ALA A 301 12.42 33.32 -1.68
N GLU A 302 13.71 33.47 -1.35
CA GLU A 302 14.80 33.22 -2.30
C GLU A 302 14.90 31.78 -2.80
N LEU A 303 14.28 30.83 -2.10
CA LEU A 303 14.29 29.42 -2.48
C LEU A 303 13.21 29.08 -3.51
N TYR A 304 12.31 30.02 -3.80
CA TYR A 304 11.15 29.85 -4.67
C TYR A 304 11.16 30.85 -5.83
N ASN A 305 10.32 30.57 -6.83
CA ASN A 305 10.28 31.39 -8.05
C ASN A 305 9.27 32.52 -7.98
N THR A 306 8.31 32.53 -7.07
CA THR A 306 7.26 33.58 -7.00
C THR A 306 7.51 34.59 -5.88
N ASN A 307 6.73 35.68 -5.83
CA ASN A 307 6.70 36.60 -4.68
C ASN A 307 5.68 36.17 -3.61
N VAL A 308 5.32 34.89 -3.57
CA VAL A 308 4.33 34.32 -2.66
C VAL A 308 5.01 33.30 -1.76
N VAL A 309 4.92 33.47 -0.45
CA VAL A 309 5.54 32.59 0.54
C VAL A 309 4.48 31.92 1.39
N LEU A 310 4.60 30.60 1.49
CA LEU A 310 3.86 29.77 2.44
C LEU A 310 4.62 29.70 3.77
N PHE A 311 3.97 30.03 4.87
CA PHE A 311 4.47 29.82 6.23
C PHE A 311 3.49 28.94 7.04
N PRO A 312 3.73 27.62 7.08
CA PRO A 312 2.99 26.71 7.96
C PRO A 312 3.18 27.08 9.44
N LEU A 313 2.09 27.29 10.16
CA LEU A 313 2.10 27.65 11.57
C LEU A 313 1.46 26.53 12.39
N GLY A 314 2.22 25.49 12.66
CA GLY A 314 1.73 24.31 13.38
C GLY A 314 2.86 23.37 13.76
N ASP A 315 2.47 22.29 14.42
CA ASP A 315 3.30 21.20 14.95
C ASP A 315 2.33 20.07 15.35
N ASP A 316 2.86 18.99 15.93
CA ASP A 316 2.05 17.86 16.41
C ASP A 316 1.06 18.29 17.51
N PHE A 317 -0.20 17.91 17.34
CA PHE A 317 -1.32 18.14 18.26
C PHE A 317 -1.38 19.60 18.80
N ARG A 318 -1.03 20.58 17.95
CA ARG A 318 -1.16 22.00 18.26
C ARG A 318 -2.61 22.44 18.29
N TYR A 319 -2.82 23.63 18.85
CA TYR A 319 -4.08 24.31 19.01
C TYR A 319 -5.05 23.59 19.97
N SER A 320 -4.52 22.86 20.96
CA SER A 320 -5.32 22.08 21.91
C SER A 320 -5.90 22.91 23.06
N GLN A 321 -5.27 24.04 23.41
CA GLN A 321 -5.71 24.90 24.51
C GLN A 321 -6.25 26.26 24.03
N ASN A 322 -7.28 26.80 24.71
CA ASN A 322 -7.81 28.13 24.38
C ASN A 322 -6.75 29.24 24.44
N MET A 323 -5.86 29.18 25.44
CA MET A 323 -4.78 30.15 25.60
C MET A 323 -3.73 30.04 24.48
N GLU A 324 -3.55 28.85 23.91
CA GLU A 324 -2.64 28.63 22.78
C GLU A 324 -3.17 29.29 21.49
N TRP A 325 -4.46 29.17 21.21
CA TRP A 325 -5.11 29.91 20.12
C TRP A 325 -4.91 31.41 20.28
N GLU A 326 -5.22 31.94 21.47
CA GLU A 326 -5.14 33.37 21.75
C GLU A 326 -3.70 33.90 21.64
N VAL A 327 -2.73 33.20 22.24
CA VAL A 327 -1.34 33.64 22.23
C VAL A 327 -0.74 33.56 20.83
N GLN A 328 -1.12 32.59 20.00
CA GLN A 328 -0.69 32.58 18.60
C GLN A 328 -1.35 33.74 17.84
N ARG A 329 -2.68 33.79 17.86
CA ARG A 329 -3.48 34.75 17.08
C ARG A 329 -3.10 36.20 17.38
N VAL A 330 -3.18 36.63 18.63
CA VAL A 330 -2.96 38.04 19.02
C VAL A 330 -1.56 38.53 18.66
N ASN A 331 -0.54 37.70 18.87
CA ASN A 331 0.82 38.11 18.55
C ASN A 331 1.06 38.21 17.03
N TYR A 332 0.49 37.29 16.24
CA TYR A 332 0.56 37.36 14.79
C TYR A 332 -0.27 38.52 14.22
N GLU A 333 -1.45 38.82 14.75
CA GLU A 333 -2.23 39.99 14.36
C GLU A 333 -1.47 41.30 14.61
N ALA A 334 -0.81 41.43 15.77
CA ALA A 334 0.03 42.59 16.07
C ALA A 334 1.23 42.71 15.11
N LEU A 335 1.85 41.58 14.74
CA LEU A 335 2.91 41.55 13.73
C LEU A 335 2.38 41.93 12.35
N PHE A 336 1.24 41.39 11.91
CA PHE A 336 0.64 41.71 10.61
C PHE A 336 0.25 43.19 10.51
N ALA A 337 -0.37 43.74 11.55
CA ALA A 337 -0.74 45.16 11.59
C ALA A 337 0.48 46.07 11.42
N HIS A 338 1.59 45.76 12.10
CA HIS A 338 2.83 46.52 11.97
C HIS A 338 3.52 46.30 10.61
N ILE A 339 3.66 45.05 10.16
CA ILE A 339 4.35 44.70 8.91
C ILE A 339 3.63 45.31 7.69
N ASN A 340 2.30 45.20 7.65
CA ASN A 340 1.50 45.71 6.53
C ASN A 340 1.37 47.25 6.55
N GLY A 341 1.52 47.87 7.73
CA GLY A 341 1.50 49.32 7.92
C GLY A 341 2.83 50.01 7.65
N GLU A 342 3.95 49.28 7.68
CA GLU A 342 5.30 49.82 7.45
C GLU A 342 5.68 49.68 5.96
N PRO A 343 5.68 50.78 5.18
CA PRO A 343 5.88 50.72 3.74
C PRO A 343 7.27 50.20 3.35
N ASN A 344 8.29 50.38 4.21
CA ASN A 344 9.66 49.97 3.90
C ASN A 344 9.89 48.45 3.88
N TYR A 345 8.97 47.65 4.44
CA TYR A 345 9.11 46.20 4.35
C TYR A 345 8.75 45.65 2.97
N PHE A 346 7.82 46.30 2.26
CA PHE A 346 7.21 45.81 1.02
C PHE A 346 6.65 44.39 1.17
N VAL A 347 5.96 44.12 2.28
CA VAL A 347 5.34 42.83 2.60
C VAL A 347 3.84 43.00 2.81
N GLU A 348 3.07 42.01 2.40
CA GLU A 348 1.67 41.83 2.78
C GLU A 348 1.53 40.44 3.44
N ALA A 349 1.32 40.43 4.75
CA ALA A 349 1.20 39.21 5.54
C ALA A 349 -0.20 39.07 6.14
N ARG A 350 -0.77 37.87 6.07
CA ARG A 350 -2.07 37.53 6.66
C ARG A 350 -2.15 36.06 7.01
N PHE A 351 -3.16 35.70 7.82
CA PHE A 351 -3.58 34.31 7.89
C PHE A 351 -4.15 33.87 6.54
N GLY A 352 -3.90 32.61 6.18
CA GLY A 352 -4.36 32.02 4.94
C GLY A 352 -4.65 30.54 5.04
N THR A 353 -5.22 29.99 3.99
CA THR A 353 -5.34 28.56 3.76
C THR A 353 -4.31 28.07 2.74
N LEU A 354 -4.24 26.74 2.53
CA LEU A 354 -3.32 26.16 1.55
C LEU A 354 -3.78 26.50 0.12
N GLN A 355 -5.09 26.46 -0.14
CA GLN A 355 -5.63 26.84 -1.45
C GLN A 355 -5.37 28.31 -1.79
N GLU A 356 -5.54 29.22 -0.83
CA GLU A 356 -5.26 30.65 -1.03
C GLU A 356 -3.79 30.91 -1.41
N TYR A 357 -2.86 30.14 -0.82
CA TYR A 357 -1.44 30.17 -1.22
C TYR A 357 -1.25 29.71 -2.67
N PHE A 358 -1.75 28.53 -3.05
CA PHE A 358 -1.59 28.02 -4.41
C PHE A 358 -2.26 28.89 -5.47
N ASP A 359 -3.44 29.44 -5.18
CA ASP A 359 -4.14 30.35 -6.08
C ASP A 359 -3.30 31.61 -6.35
N ALA A 360 -2.64 32.15 -5.31
CA ALA A 360 -1.73 33.28 -5.44
C ALA A 360 -0.45 32.92 -6.22
N VAL A 361 0.12 31.72 -6.03
CA VAL A 361 1.26 31.22 -6.83
C VAL A 361 0.89 31.16 -8.31
N HIS A 362 -0.25 30.53 -8.65
CA HIS A 362 -0.67 30.41 -10.05
C HIS A 362 -1.10 31.75 -10.67
N GLN A 363 -1.65 32.66 -9.86
CA GLN A 363 -1.92 34.02 -10.33
C GLN A 363 -0.62 34.72 -10.73
N GLU A 364 0.39 34.67 -9.87
CA GLU A 364 1.71 35.24 -10.15
C GLU A 364 2.35 34.62 -11.40
N GLN A 365 2.28 33.28 -11.50
CA GLN A 365 2.77 32.52 -12.64
C GLN A 365 2.20 33.03 -13.96
N ARG A 366 0.87 33.25 -14.00
CA ARG A 366 0.16 33.77 -15.18
C ARG A 366 0.52 35.22 -15.47
N GLU A 367 0.55 36.07 -14.46
CA GLU A 367 0.80 37.51 -14.59
C GLU A 367 2.25 37.82 -15.03
N ARG A 368 3.21 36.97 -14.65
CA ARG A 368 4.64 37.16 -14.96
C ARG A 368 5.21 36.17 -15.95
N SER A 369 4.36 35.31 -16.53
CA SER A 369 4.76 34.25 -17.45
C SER A 369 5.91 33.39 -16.91
N LYS A 370 5.85 33.03 -15.62
CA LYS A 370 6.86 32.16 -15.02
C LYS A 370 6.62 30.71 -15.41
N GLU A 371 7.69 30.02 -15.76
CA GLU A 371 7.67 28.59 -16.02
C GLU A 371 8.21 27.84 -14.78
N PHE A 372 7.50 26.79 -14.37
CA PHE A 372 7.98 25.87 -13.36
C PHE A 372 8.60 24.64 -14.03
N PRO A 373 9.69 24.08 -13.47
CA PRO A 373 10.31 22.88 -13.99
C PRO A 373 9.36 21.68 -13.92
N THR A 374 9.54 20.72 -14.82
CA THR A 374 8.95 19.39 -14.71
C THR A 374 9.92 18.46 -13.96
N LEU A 375 9.39 17.53 -13.19
CA LEU A 375 10.18 16.56 -12.44
C LEU A 375 9.50 15.19 -12.48
N SER A 376 10.28 14.13 -12.65
CA SER A 376 9.84 12.74 -12.57
C SER A 376 10.74 11.91 -11.67
N GLY A 377 10.19 10.82 -11.13
CA GLY A 377 10.83 9.96 -10.13
C GLY A 377 10.23 10.12 -8.75
N ASP A 378 10.83 9.46 -7.78
CA ASP A 378 10.39 9.41 -6.39
C ASP A 378 11.39 10.09 -5.44
N PHE A 379 11.01 10.16 -4.16
CA PHE A 379 11.81 10.76 -3.10
C PHE A 379 12.23 9.73 -2.05
N PHE A 380 12.47 8.49 -2.47
CA PHE A 380 13.05 7.44 -1.64
C PHE A 380 14.56 7.25 -1.94
N THR A 381 15.40 6.93 -0.96
CA THR A 381 15.06 6.72 0.46
C THR A 381 15.34 7.97 1.29
N TYR A 382 14.37 8.35 2.13
CA TYR A 382 14.46 9.54 2.96
C TYR A 382 15.57 9.43 4.00
N ALA A 383 16.34 10.50 4.15
CA ALA A 383 17.21 10.73 5.30
C ALA A 383 16.96 12.15 5.80
N ASP A 384 16.67 12.27 7.10
CA ASP A 384 16.42 13.55 7.74
C ASP A 384 17.73 14.26 8.09
N ARG A 385 18.81 13.53 8.36
CA ARG A 385 20.15 14.05 8.67
C ARG A 385 21.23 12.97 8.55
N ALA A 386 22.47 13.38 8.32
CA ALA A 386 23.63 12.49 8.29
C ALA A 386 23.36 11.20 7.47
N ASP A 387 23.68 10.03 8.01
CA ASP A 387 23.44 8.72 7.41
C ASP A 387 22.18 8.01 7.93
N ASN A 388 21.24 8.77 8.52
CA ASN A 388 20.02 8.23 9.11
C ASN A 388 18.95 8.03 8.03
N TYR A 389 19.11 6.97 7.25
CA TYR A 389 18.11 6.59 6.25
C TYR A 389 16.96 5.82 6.89
N TRP A 390 15.75 6.23 6.55
CA TRP A 390 14.50 5.68 7.05
C TRP A 390 14.09 4.49 6.18
N SER A 391 14.96 3.49 6.05
CA SER A 391 14.67 2.24 5.32
C SER A 391 14.22 1.11 6.24
N GLY A 392 14.29 1.28 7.56
CA GLY A 392 13.89 0.26 8.52
C GLY A 392 12.38 0.02 8.52
N TYR A 393 11.59 1.09 8.40
CA TYR A 393 10.13 1.00 8.40
C TYR A 393 9.54 0.29 7.17
N TYR A 394 10.33 0.07 6.12
CA TYR A 394 9.94 -0.79 5.01
C TYR A 394 9.67 -2.23 5.46
N THR A 395 10.21 -2.66 6.61
CA THR A 395 10.03 -4.03 7.14
C THR A 395 9.45 -4.09 8.54
N SER A 396 9.59 -3.05 9.38
CA SER A 396 9.11 -3.04 10.77
C SER A 396 7.68 -3.60 10.94
N ARG A 397 7.47 -4.52 11.89
CA ARG A 397 6.18 -5.20 12.18
C ARG A 397 5.58 -5.89 10.93
N PRO A 398 6.31 -6.84 10.31
CA PRO A 398 5.91 -7.47 9.05
C PRO A 398 4.59 -8.25 9.10
N TYR A 399 4.20 -8.80 10.27
CA TYR A 399 2.91 -9.46 10.45
C TYR A 399 1.73 -8.57 10.04
N HIS A 400 1.75 -7.31 10.47
CA HIS A 400 0.67 -6.36 10.20
C HIS A 400 0.73 -5.84 8.75
N LYS A 401 1.93 -5.72 8.17
CA LYS A 401 2.12 -5.46 6.73
C LYS A 401 1.54 -6.57 5.85
N ARG A 402 1.65 -7.84 6.28
CA ARG A 402 0.98 -8.97 5.62
C ARG A 402 -0.54 -8.92 5.80
N MET A 403 -1.00 -8.62 7.02
CA MET A 403 -2.42 -8.46 7.34
C MET A 403 -3.11 -7.38 6.50
N ASP A 404 -2.42 -6.28 6.20
CA ASP A 404 -2.90 -5.23 5.29
C ASP A 404 -3.30 -5.80 3.93
N ARG A 405 -2.42 -6.55 3.27
CA ARG A 405 -2.70 -7.13 1.95
C ARG A 405 -3.83 -8.15 1.98
N VAL A 406 -3.94 -8.91 3.08
CA VAL A 406 -5.04 -9.85 3.30
C VAL A 406 -6.37 -9.11 3.42
N LEU A 407 -6.44 -8.07 4.24
CA LEU A 407 -7.65 -7.27 4.43
C LEU A 407 -8.02 -6.49 3.16
N MET A 408 -7.03 -5.96 2.42
CA MET A 408 -7.24 -5.31 1.13
C MET A 408 -7.99 -6.24 0.15
N HIS A 409 -7.55 -7.49 0.05
CA HIS A 409 -8.21 -8.52 -0.77
C HIS A 409 -9.63 -8.82 -0.27
N TYR A 410 -9.80 -9.07 1.03
CA TYR A 410 -11.13 -9.40 1.57
C TYR A 410 -12.14 -8.26 1.41
N ILE A 411 -11.73 -6.99 1.54
CA ILE A 411 -12.60 -5.84 1.27
C ILE A 411 -13.03 -5.83 -0.19
N ARG A 412 -12.08 -6.01 -1.11
CA ARG A 412 -12.36 -6.08 -2.56
C ARG A 412 -13.35 -7.20 -2.86
N SER A 413 -13.08 -8.43 -2.42
CA SER A 413 -13.96 -9.58 -2.68
C SER A 413 -15.33 -9.41 -2.04
N ALA A 414 -15.41 -8.93 -0.80
CA ALA A 414 -16.68 -8.72 -0.11
C ALA A 414 -17.52 -7.63 -0.78
N ALA A 415 -16.92 -6.51 -1.16
CA ALA A 415 -17.61 -5.43 -1.85
C ALA A 415 -18.11 -5.84 -3.25
N MET A 416 -17.28 -6.59 -4.00
CA MET A 416 -17.63 -7.10 -5.33
C MET A 416 -18.77 -8.12 -5.26
N LEU A 417 -18.67 -9.12 -4.40
CA LEU A 417 -19.72 -10.13 -4.20
C LEU A 417 -21.04 -9.49 -3.76
N HIS A 418 -20.96 -8.53 -2.83
CA HIS A 418 -22.12 -7.77 -2.37
C HIS A 418 -22.76 -6.93 -3.49
N ALA A 419 -21.95 -6.36 -4.39
CA ALA A 419 -22.40 -5.45 -5.45
C ALA A 419 -23.32 -6.09 -6.51
N TRP A 420 -23.28 -7.41 -6.66
CA TRP A 420 -24.12 -8.12 -7.62
C TRP A 420 -25.61 -8.12 -7.26
N SER A 421 -25.95 -7.86 -6.00
CA SER A 421 -27.31 -7.99 -5.48
C SER A 421 -27.81 -6.72 -4.77
N SER A 422 -29.13 -6.55 -4.73
CA SER A 422 -29.81 -5.52 -3.91
C SER A 422 -30.12 -6.09 -2.52
N TRP A 423 -29.61 -5.52 -1.45
CA TRP A 423 -29.85 -5.99 -0.08
C TRP A 423 -30.91 -5.16 0.62
N SER A 424 -31.66 -5.78 1.54
CA SER A 424 -32.66 -5.07 2.36
C SER A 424 -31.97 -4.09 3.30
N GLU A 425 -32.52 -2.88 3.45
CA GLU A 425 -31.97 -1.83 4.32
C GLU A 425 -31.88 -2.26 5.80
N ASN A 426 -32.65 -3.27 6.21
CA ASN A 426 -32.62 -3.79 7.59
C ASN A 426 -31.41 -4.69 7.89
N ILE A 427 -30.58 -5.00 6.88
CA ILE A 427 -29.40 -5.85 7.02
C ILE A 427 -28.14 -4.97 7.02
N LEU A 428 -27.25 -5.17 8.00
CA LEU A 428 -26.11 -4.28 8.28
C LEU A 428 -24.89 -4.49 7.35
N PHE A 429 -25.05 -5.11 6.17
CA PHE A 429 -23.89 -5.43 5.31
C PHE A 429 -23.17 -4.18 4.80
N ASP A 430 -23.89 -3.13 4.41
CA ASP A 430 -23.28 -1.87 3.99
C ASP A 430 -22.48 -1.21 5.11
N GLU A 431 -22.98 -1.29 6.36
CA GLU A 431 -22.30 -0.77 7.55
C GLU A 431 -21.04 -1.57 7.86
N MET A 432 -21.12 -2.91 7.81
CA MET A 432 -19.97 -3.80 7.99
C MET A 432 -18.88 -3.54 6.95
N LEU A 433 -19.25 -3.40 5.68
CA LEU A 433 -18.29 -3.07 4.62
C LEU A 433 -17.72 -1.66 4.77
N GLN A 434 -18.52 -0.69 5.25
CA GLN A 434 -18.02 0.65 5.55
C GLN A 434 -17.03 0.65 6.71
N ASP A 435 -17.33 -0.06 7.80
CA ASP A 435 -16.43 -0.20 8.93
C ASP A 435 -15.12 -0.87 8.50
N ALA A 436 -15.19 -1.97 7.73
CA ALA A 436 -14.01 -2.63 7.21
C ALA A 436 -13.12 -1.69 6.37
N ARG A 437 -13.73 -0.90 5.47
CA ARG A 437 -13.01 0.14 4.71
C ARG A 437 -12.38 1.19 5.61
N ARG A 438 -13.09 1.66 6.65
CA ARG A 438 -12.56 2.65 7.60
C ARG A 438 -11.40 2.11 8.44
N GLN A 439 -11.47 0.87 8.93
CA GLN A 439 -10.40 0.27 9.73
C GLN A 439 -9.15 0.02 8.88
N HIS A 440 -9.31 -0.48 7.64
CA HIS A 440 -8.20 -0.62 6.70
C HIS A 440 -7.61 0.75 6.29
N SER A 441 -8.48 1.74 6.04
CA SER A 441 -8.07 3.11 5.72
C SER A 441 -7.31 3.78 6.87
N LEU A 442 -7.70 3.49 8.12
CA LEU A 442 -7.00 3.99 9.30
C LEU A 442 -5.57 3.41 9.37
N PHE A 443 -5.40 2.13 9.06
CA PHE A 443 -4.09 1.48 9.06
C PHE A 443 -3.14 2.00 7.97
N GLN A 444 -3.65 2.67 6.94
CA GLN A 444 -2.79 3.29 5.93
C GLN A 444 -2.00 4.49 6.46
N HIS A 445 -2.32 4.99 7.66
CA HIS A 445 -1.56 6.06 8.32
C HIS A 445 -0.07 5.75 8.36
N HIS A 446 0.76 6.79 8.30
CA HIS A 446 2.21 6.69 8.30
C HIS A 446 2.83 6.21 9.63
N ASP A 447 2.04 5.89 10.68
CA ASP A 447 2.48 5.04 11.81
C ASP A 447 1.74 3.70 11.94
N GLY A 448 0.75 3.45 11.08
CA GLY A 448 0.05 2.18 10.96
C GLY A 448 0.88 1.14 10.21
N ILE A 449 0.72 1.11 8.88
CA ILE A 449 1.37 0.12 8.00
C ILE A 449 2.90 0.19 8.04
N THR A 450 3.47 1.34 8.36
CA THR A 450 4.92 1.54 8.54
C THR A 450 5.49 0.74 9.70
N GLY A 451 4.65 0.34 10.66
CA GLY A 451 5.08 -0.35 11.86
C GLY A 451 5.91 0.55 12.76
N THR A 452 5.54 1.84 12.86
CA THR A 452 6.25 2.85 13.67
C THR A 452 5.43 3.39 14.83
N ALA A 453 4.25 2.83 15.09
CA ALA A 453 3.49 3.08 16.31
C ALA A 453 4.01 2.26 17.52
N LYS A 454 3.55 2.64 18.72
CA LYS A 454 3.82 1.88 19.95
C LYS A 454 3.10 0.53 19.95
N THR A 455 3.65 -0.44 20.69
CA THR A 455 3.12 -1.81 20.75
C THR A 455 1.61 -1.87 21.01
N HIS A 456 1.10 -1.16 22.01
CA HIS A 456 -0.35 -1.16 22.31
C HIS A 456 -1.22 -0.51 21.22
N VAL A 457 -0.64 0.36 20.40
CA VAL A 457 -1.33 0.99 19.24
C VAL A 457 -1.33 0.03 18.06
N VAL A 458 -0.23 -0.68 17.82
CA VAL A 458 -0.16 -1.77 16.85
C VAL A 458 -1.20 -2.85 17.18
N GLU A 459 -1.35 -3.20 18.46
CA GLU A 459 -2.42 -4.11 18.92
C GLU A 459 -3.83 -3.57 18.66
N ASP A 460 -4.07 -2.26 18.80
CA ASP A 460 -5.36 -1.62 18.48
C ASP A 460 -5.66 -1.75 16.98
N TYR A 461 -4.69 -1.45 16.11
CA TYR A 461 -4.82 -1.66 14.67
C TYR A 461 -5.09 -3.12 14.33
N ALA A 462 -4.36 -4.07 14.93
CA ALA A 462 -4.54 -5.50 14.71
C ALA A 462 -5.97 -5.95 15.06
N LYS A 463 -6.50 -5.51 16.22
CA LYS A 463 -7.88 -5.83 16.65
C LYS A 463 -8.92 -5.27 15.67
N ARG A 464 -8.74 -4.03 15.21
CA ARG A 464 -9.62 -3.37 14.23
C ARG A 464 -9.60 -4.09 12.88
N MET A 465 -8.42 -4.41 12.37
CA MET A 465 -8.28 -5.14 11.11
C MET A 465 -8.83 -6.57 11.21
N LEU A 466 -8.67 -7.26 12.34
CA LEU A 466 -9.20 -8.61 12.51
C LEU A 466 -10.73 -8.61 12.50
N LYS A 467 -11.35 -7.64 13.18
CA LYS A 467 -12.80 -7.43 13.10
C LYS A 467 -13.23 -7.18 11.65
N ALA A 468 -12.54 -6.30 10.94
CA ALA A 468 -12.82 -6.00 9.53
C ALA A 468 -12.72 -7.23 8.62
N VAL A 469 -11.72 -8.10 8.82
CA VAL A 469 -11.60 -9.38 8.10
C VAL A 469 -12.83 -10.26 8.36
N ASN A 470 -13.25 -10.39 9.62
CA ASN A 470 -14.41 -11.21 9.98
C ASN A 470 -15.72 -10.64 9.40
N ASP A 471 -15.86 -9.31 9.39
CA ASP A 471 -17.01 -8.63 8.79
C ASP A 471 -17.06 -8.88 7.27
N CYS A 472 -15.91 -8.77 6.58
CA CYS A 472 -15.81 -9.10 5.15
C CYS A 472 -16.18 -10.57 4.90
N ARG A 473 -15.61 -11.51 5.65
CA ARG A 473 -15.92 -12.95 5.55
C ARG A 473 -17.42 -13.22 5.69
N PHE A 474 -18.08 -12.53 6.62
CA PHE A 474 -19.52 -12.66 6.83
C PHE A 474 -20.35 -12.14 5.65
N VAL A 475 -20.00 -10.98 5.12
CA VAL A 475 -20.70 -10.43 3.94
C VAL A 475 -20.46 -11.29 2.69
N MET A 476 -19.25 -11.84 2.54
CA MET A 476 -18.90 -12.74 1.44
C MET A 476 -19.74 -14.01 1.46
N GLN A 477 -19.81 -14.71 2.59
CA GLN A 477 -20.56 -15.98 2.66
C GLN A 477 -22.06 -15.80 2.40
N GLN A 478 -22.65 -14.69 2.89
CA GLN A 478 -24.05 -14.33 2.59
C GLN A 478 -24.25 -14.06 1.10
N SER A 479 -23.32 -13.34 0.48
CA SER A 479 -23.36 -13.03 -0.95
C SER A 479 -23.23 -14.28 -1.82
N VAL A 480 -22.32 -15.19 -1.46
CA VAL A 480 -22.15 -16.48 -2.15
C VAL A 480 -23.42 -17.32 -2.05
N TYR A 481 -24.00 -17.45 -0.86
CA TYR A 481 -25.24 -18.19 -0.67
C TYR A 481 -26.36 -17.65 -1.56
N ARG A 482 -26.48 -16.32 -1.66
CA ARG A 482 -27.48 -15.66 -2.50
C ARG A 482 -27.24 -15.90 -4.00
N LEU A 483 -26.00 -15.77 -4.46
CA LEU A 483 -25.66 -15.86 -5.89
C LEU A 483 -25.76 -17.30 -6.43
N LEU A 484 -25.59 -18.30 -5.57
CA LEU A 484 -25.60 -19.71 -5.95
C LEU A 484 -26.79 -20.51 -5.42
N THR A 485 -27.83 -19.86 -4.90
CA THR A 485 -29.09 -20.52 -4.55
C THR A 485 -30.19 -20.10 -5.52
N LYS A 486 -30.95 -21.07 -6.06
CA LYS A 486 -32.13 -20.80 -6.90
C LYS A 486 -33.05 -19.79 -6.22
N SER A 487 -33.43 -18.74 -6.94
CA SER A 487 -34.23 -17.61 -6.41
C SER A 487 -35.58 -18.03 -5.82
N THR A 488 -36.16 -19.14 -6.29
CA THR A 488 -37.42 -19.70 -5.77
C THR A 488 -37.28 -20.46 -4.44
N ILE A 489 -36.04 -20.83 -4.07
CA ILE A 489 -35.72 -21.58 -2.85
C ILE A 489 -35.02 -20.68 -1.82
N TYR A 490 -34.31 -19.66 -2.29
CA TYR A 490 -33.54 -18.74 -1.46
C TYR A 490 -34.38 -18.12 -0.33
N ASN A 491 -34.13 -18.56 0.89
CA ASN A 491 -34.75 -18.07 2.12
C ASN A 491 -33.66 -17.87 3.18
N PRO A 492 -32.99 -16.70 3.20
CA PRO A 492 -31.82 -16.47 4.04
C PRO A 492 -32.20 -16.14 5.50
N ASP A 493 -31.42 -16.66 6.44
CA ASP A 493 -31.23 -16.04 7.75
C ASP A 493 -30.00 -15.12 7.67
N PRO A 494 -30.18 -13.78 7.77
CA PRO A 494 -29.09 -12.83 7.62
C PRO A 494 -28.07 -12.87 8.77
N LYS A 495 -28.30 -13.69 9.81
CA LYS A 495 -27.36 -13.92 10.93
C LYS A 495 -26.64 -15.25 10.85
N PHE A 496 -27.06 -16.16 9.97
CA PHE A 496 -26.51 -17.50 9.87
C PHE A 496 -25.18 -17.53 9.11
N ASN A 497 -24.34 -18.53 9.40
CA ASN A 497 -23.09 -18.76 8.67
C ASN A 497 -23.27 -19.96 7.73
N TYR A 498 -23.61 -19.69 6.46
CA TYR A 498 -23.77 -20.72 5.43
C TYR A 498 -22.45 -21.33 4.99
N PHE A 499 -21.37 -20.54 5.04
CA PHE A 499 -20.03 -21.00 4.70
C PHE A 499 -19.00 -20.57 5.73
N TYR A 500 -18.00 -21.42 5.94
CA TYR A 500 -16.71 -21.02 6.50
C TYR A 500 -15.72 -20.73 5.39
N LEU A 501 -14.94 -19.65 5.52
CA LEU A 501 -13.86 -19.38 4.60
C LEU A 501 -12.60 -20.10 5.05
N ASP A 502 -11.97 -20.79 4.12
CA ASP A 502 -10.68 -21.43 4.32
C ASP A 502 -9.58 -20.59 3.64
N ASP A 503 -8.59 -20.16 4.41
CA ASP A 503 -7.42 -19.45 3.89
C ASP A 503 -6.17 -20.22 4.28
N SER A 504 -5.45 -20.74 3.28
CA SER A 504 -4.22 -21.51 3.49
C SER A 504 -2.97 -20.64 3.68
N ARG A 505 -3.12 -19.31 3.61
CA ARG A 505 -2.03 -18.34 3.49
C ARG A 505 -2.07 -17.24 4.56
N TRP A 506 -3.05 -17.28 5.48
CA TRP A 506 -3.20 -16.35 6.60
C TRP A 506 -4.06 -16.95 7.73
N PRO A 507 -3.65 -16.86 9.02
CA PRO A 507 -2.48 -16.16 9.56
C PRO A 507 -1.13 -16.87 9.34
N GLY A 508 -1.16 -18.12 8.89
CA GLY A 508 0.01 -18.96 8.71
C GLY A 508 -0.38 -20.43 8.70
N PRO A 509 0.57 -21.36 8.83
CA PRO A 509 0.29 -22.78 9.04
C PRO A 509 -0.22 -23.02 10.49
N ASP A 510 -1.36 -22.42 10.83
CA ASP A 510 -2.05 -22.63 12.10
C ASP A 510 -3.05 -23.79 11.99
N ASP A 511 -3.23 -24.53 13.07
CA ASP A 511 -4.18 -25.64 13.22
C ASP A 511 -5.65 -25.16 13.22
N SER A 512 -5.85 -23.84 13.09
CA SER A 512 -7.14 -23.14 13.09
C SER A 512 -7.97 -23.32 11.81
N ARG A 513 -7.39 -23.87 10.73
CA ARG A 513 -8.13 -24.17 9.50
C ARG A 513 -9.11 -25.32 9.74
N THR A 514 -10.35 -25.14 9.30
CA THR A 514 -11.41 -26.15 9.42
C THR A 514 -11.04 -27.41 8.64
N THR A 515 -11.11 -28.57 9.32
CA THR A 515 -10.99 -29.87 8.66
C THR A 515 -12.36 -30.31 8.16
N ILE A 516 -12.45 -30.67 6.89
CA ILE A 516 -13.64 -31.27 6.30
C ILE A 516 -13.76 -32.71 6.80
N ILE A 517 -14.75 -32.94 7.67
CA ILE A 517 -15.07 -34.26 8.19
C ILE A 517 -16.15 -34.87 7.31
N LEU A 518 -15.83 -35.98 6.66
CA LEU A 518 -16.77 -36.79 5.87
C LEU A 518 -16.92 -38.16 6.53
N ALA A 519 -18.16 -38.66 6.57
CA ALA A 519 -18.52 -39.94 7.16
C ALA A 519 -19.67 -40.56 6.37
N LYS A 520 -20.12 -41.77 6.71
CA LYS A 520 -21.28 -42.38 6.02
C LYS A 520 -22.55 -41.55 6.17
N GLU A 521 -22.70 -40.90 7.32
CA GLU A 521 -23.83 -40.02 7.66
C GLU A 521 -23.73 -38.64 6.99
N LEU A 522 -22.54 -38.28 6.52
CA LEU A 522 -22.24 -37.02 5.82
C LEU A 522 -21.28 -37.32 4.67
N PRO A 523 -21.80 -37.90 3.58
CA PRO A 523 -20.96 -38.49 2.54
C PRO A 523 -20.26 -37.44 1.67
N SER A 524 -20.74 -36.20 1.66
CA SER A 524 -20.19 -35.14 0.82
C SER A 524 -20.31 -33.75 1.43
N ARG A 525 -19.50 -32.81 0.91
CA ARG A 525 -19.55 -31.39 1.23
C ARG A 525 -19.39 -30.54 -0.04
N HIS A 526 -20.16 -29.45 -0.11
CA HIS A 526 -20.04 -28.47 -1.18
C HIS A 526 -18.91 -27.48 -0.85
N LEU A 527 -18.11 -27.18 -1.87
CA LEU A 527 -17.04 -26.21 -1.85
C LEU A 527 -17.32 -25.17 -2.92
N VAL A 528 -17.11 -23.89 -2.61
CA VAL A 528 -17.28 -22.79 -3.58
C VAL A 528 -15.99 -21.99 -3.67
N PHE A 529 -15.68 -21.55 -4.89
CA PHE A 529 -14.51 -20.73 -5.19
C PHE A 529 -14.95 -19.42 -5.82
N HIS A 530 -14.42 -18.30 -5.32
CA HIS A 530 -14.64 -16.99 -5.90
C HIS A 530 -13.36 -16.45 -6.54
N ASN A 531 -13.49 -15.95 -7.76
CA ASN A 531 -12.43 -15.27 -8.47
C ASN A 531 -12.74 -13.78 -8.60
N SER A 532 -12.04 -12.94 -7.84
CA SER A 532 -12.21 -11.49 -7.89
C SER A 532 -11.48 -10.81 -9.05
N LEU A 533 -10.75 -11.57 -9.88
CA LEU A 533 -10.07 -11.07 -11.06
C LEU A 533 -10.99 -11.12 -12.29
N PRO A 534 -10.79 -10.21 -13.27
CA PRO A 534 -11.63 -10.11 -14.46
C PRO A 534 -11.21 -11.08 -15.58
N ASN A 535 -10.50 -12.16 -15.27
CA ASN A 535 -10.04 -13.16 -16.23
C ASN A 535 -10.40 -14.56 -15.74
N MET A 536 -10.60 -15.49 -16.67
CA MET A 536 -10.80 -16.89 -16.33
C MET A 536 -9.57 -17.38 -15.55
N ARG A 537 -9.79 -18.09 -14.45
CA ARG A 537 -8.70 -18.52 -13.58
C ARG A 537 -8.77 -20.01 -13.32
N GLU A 538 -7.65 -20.67 -13.56
CA GLU A 538 -7.41 -22.04 -13.11
C GLU A 538 -6.30 -22.00 -12.06
N GLU A 539 -6.55 -22.58 -10.88
CA GLU A 539 -5.58 -22.58 -9.78
C GLU A 539 -5.71 -23.86 -8.96
N LEU A 540 -4.57 -24.32 -8.45
CA LEU A 540 -4.53 -25.41 -7.48
C LEU A 540 -4.95 -24.89 -6.11
N VAL A 541 -5.98 -25.51 -5.53
CA VAL A 541 -6.48 -25.21 -4.18
C VAL A 541 -6.24 -26.38 -3.24
N ASP A 542 -6.19 -26.10 -1.94
CA ASP A 542 -6.00 -27.11 -0.92
C ASP A 542 -7.01 -26.99 0.24
N PHE A 543 -7.40 -28.13 0.82
CA PHE A 543 -8.24 -28.23 2.02
C PHE A 543 -7.71 -29.29 2.97
N TYR A 544 -7.99 -29.14 4.26
CA TYR A 544 -7.83 -30.23 5.22
C TYR A 544 -9.05 -31.16 5.18
N VAL A 545 -8.80 -32.47 5.09
CA VAL A 545 -9.81 -33.53 5.11
C VAL A 545 -9.46 -34.56 6.20
N ALA A 546 -10.48 -35.16 6.81
CA ALA A 546 -10.30 -36.16 7.87
C ALA A 546 -10.05 -37.59 7.34
N SER A 547 -10.17 -37.82 6.02
CA SER A 547 -10.08 -39.14 5.39
C SER A 547 -9.14 -39.11 4.18
N LEU A 548 -8.48 -40.25 3.93
CA LEU A 548 -7.66 -40.51 2.74
C LEU A 548 -8.49 -40.90 1.52
N HIS A 549 -9.72 -41.36 1.73
CA HIS A 549 -10.57 -41.91 0.68
C HIS A 549 -11.59 -40.86 0.27
N VAL A 550 -11.13 -39.84 -0.44
CA VAL A 550 -11.95 -38.73 -0.91
C VAL A 550 -11.83 -38.57 -2.42
N SER A 551 -12.92 -38.16 -3.06
CA SER A 551 -12.95 -37.77 -4.46
C SER A 551 -13.54 -36.38 -4.61
N VAL A 552 -13.17 -35.69 -5.70
CA VAL A 552 -13.70 -34.37 -6.02
C VAL A 552 -14.39 -34.42 -7.37
N THR A 553 -15.58 -33.87 -7.44
CA THR A 553 -16.30 -33.66 -8.70
C THR A 553 -16.73 -32.21 -8.85
N ASP A 554 -16.89 -31.75 -10.09
CA ASP A 554 -17.71 -30.57 -10.34
C ASP A 554 -19.20 -30.87 -10.07
N LEU A 555 -20.07 -29.86 -10.12
CA LEU A 555 -21.51 -30.06 -9.91
C LEU A 555 -22.21 -30.75 -11.11
N ALA A 556 -21.53 -30.94 -12.25
CA ALA A 556 -22.01 -31.75 -13.35
C ALA A 556 -21.68 -33.24 -13.17
N GLY A 557 -20.92 -33.60 -12.13
CA GLY A 557 -20.51 -34.96 -11.82
C GLY A 557 -19.22 -35.40 -12.51
N ASN A 558 -18.49 -34.49 -13.17
CA ASN A 558 -17.19 -34.81 -13.76
C ASN A 558 -16.13 -34.89 -12.66
N ALA A 559 -15.35 -35.97 -12.67
CA ALA A 559 -14.26 -36.16 -11.73
C ALA A 559 -13.11 -35.17 -11.99
N VAL A 560 -12.49 -34.69 -10.91
CA VAL A 560 -11.32 -33.80 -10.94
C VAL A 560 -10.10 -34.57 -10.43
N GLU A 561 -8.96 -34.40 -11.09
CA GLU A 561 -7.69 -34.97 -10.61
C GLU A 561 -7.34 -34.40 -9.23
N THR A 562 -6.97 -35.29 -8.30
CA THR A 562 -6.67 -34.92 -6.92
C THR A 562 -5.28 -35.38 -6.52
N GLN A 563 -4.68 -34.68 -5.56
CA GLN A 563 -3.51 -35.13 -4.83
C GLN A 563 -3.82 -35.11 -3.32
N ILE A 564 -3.43 -36.16 -2.60
CA ILE A 564 -3.50 -36.23 -1.14
C ILE A 564 -2.10 -36.24 -0.56
N SER A 565 -1.82 -35.30 0.34
CA SER A 565 -0.53 -35.17 1.03
C SER A 565 -0.74 -35.18 2.55
N PRO A 566 0.24 -35.65 3.35
CA PRO A 566 0.13 -35.51 4.80
C PRO A 566 0.03 -34.04 5.23
N ALA A 567 -0.72 -33.79 6.31
CA ALA A 567 -0.73 -32.47 6.94
C ALA A 567 0.48 -32.35 7.88
N TRP A 568 1.50 -31.64 7.42
CA TRP A 568 2.75 -31.42 8.16
C TRP A 568 2.68 -30.16 9.03
N SER A 569 3.13 -30.28 10.28
CA SER A 569 3.38 -29.17 11.21
C SER A 569 4.83 -29.22 11.68
N TRP A 570 5.45 -28.07 11.91
CA TRP A 570 6.86 -28.00 12.30
C TRP A 570 6.98 -27.58 13.77
N HIS A 571 7.83 -28.27 14.51
CA HIS A 571 7.97 -28.08 15.94
C HIS A 571 9.44 -27.84 16.30
N LYS A 572 9.68 -26.83 17.14
CA LYS A 572 10.99 -26.58 17.72
C LYS A 572 11.19 -27.45 18.95
N HIS A 573 12.20 -28.31 18.92
CA HIS A 573 12.55 -29.18 20.04
C HIS A 573 13.63 -28.52 20.91
N SER A 574 13.26 -28.07 22.11
CA SER A 574 14.16 -27.32 22.99
C SER A 574 15.41 -28.11 23.43
N LEU A 575 15.33 -29.44 23.52
CA LEU A 575 16.45 -30.29 23.96
C LEU A 575 17.53 -30.47 22.88
N THR A 576 17.12 -30.59 21.62
CA THR A 576 18.02 -30.80 20.47
C THR A 576 18.31 -29.52 19.70
N ASN A 577 17.58 -28.45 19.99
CA ASN A 577 17.56 -27.18 19.24
C ASN A 577 17.32 -27.39 17.74
N THR A 578 16.61 -28.45 17.36
CA THR A 578 16.22 -28.78 15.99
C THR A 578 14.77 -28.39 15.75
N VAL A 579 14.46 -27.96 14.52
CA VAL A 579 13.10 -27.76 14.05
C VAL A 579 12.77 -28.91 13.11
N SER A 580 11.80 -29.75 13.47
CA SER A 580 11.46 -30.96 12.72
C SER A 580 9.97 -31.08 12.44
N PRO A 581 9.59 -31.73 11.32
CA PRO A 581 8.20 -31.88 10.94
C PRO A 581 7.54 -33.05 11.69
N GLN A 582 6.26 -32.91 11.98
CA GLN A 582 5.36 -33.96 12.44
C GLN A 582 4.15 -34.02 11.52
N ALA A 583 3.74 -35.23 11.14
CA ALA A 583 2.53 -35.44 10.38
C ALA A 583 1.33 -35.59 11.32
N SER A 584 0.19 -35.03 10.90
CA SER A 584 -1.09 -35.36 11.54
C SER A 584 -1.48 -36.81 11.24
N THR A 585 -2.05 -37.48 12.24
CA THR A 585 -2.64 -38.82 12.11
C THR A 585 -4.14 -38.79 11.82
N THR A 586 -4.76 -37.61 11.78
CA THR A 586 -6.21 -37.44 11.67
C THR A 586 -6.64 -36.41 10.61
N LYS A 587 -5.67 -35.75 9.96
CA LYS A 587 -5.91 -34.71 8.96
C LYS A 587 -4.94 -34.89 7.78
N TYR A 588 -5.44 -34.69 6.57
CA TYR A 588 -4.66 -34.75 5.33
C TYR A 588 -4.94 -33.52 4.48
N ARG A 589 -4.00 -33.15 3.61
CA ARG A 589 -4.19 -32.09 2.61
C ARG A 589 -4.70 -32.71 1.32
N LEU A 590 -5.92 -32.35 0.93
CA LEU A 590 -6.48 -32.61 -0.39
C LEU A 590 -6.19 -31.42 -1.30
N LEU A 591 -5.58 -31.67 -2.46
CA LEU A 591 -5.30 -30.67 -3.49
C LEU A 591 -5.99 -31.04 -4.80
N PHE A 592 -6.52 -30.05 -5.52
CA PHE A 592 -7.10 -30.22 -6.85
C PHE A 592 -7.18 -28.89 -7.58
N LYS A 593 -7.22 -28.92 -8.92
CA LYS A 593 -7.35 -27.71 -9.74
C LYS A 593 -8.81 -27.31 -9.84
N VAL A 594 -9.09 -26.01 -9.67
CA VAL A 594 -10.42 -25.44 -9.87
C VAL A 594 -10.40 -24.44 -11.01
N LYS A 595 -11.51 -24.34 -11.72
CA LYS A 595 -11.69 -23.43 -12.84
C LYS A 595 -12.84 -22.47 -12.53
N VAL A 596 -12.55 -21.17 -12.45
CA VAL A 596 -13.50 -20.15 -11.97
C VAL A 596 -13.66 -19.00 -12.99
N PRO A 597 -14.90 -18.63 -13.35
CA PRO A 597 -15.18 -17.54 -14.28
C PRO A 597 -14.63 -16.17 -13.82
N PRO A 598 -14.48 -15.20 -14.75
CA PRO A 598 -14.18 -13.80 -14.41
C PRO A 598 -15.19 -13.23 -13.40
N MET A 599 -14.72 -12.66 -12.30
CA MET A 599 -15.58 -12.04 -11.26
C MET A 599 -16.71 -12.99 -10.77
N GLY A 600 -16.45 -14.30 -10.82
CA GLY A 600 -17.45 -15.35 -10.78
C GLY A 600 -17.27 -16.32 -9.62
N LEU A 601 -18.17 -17.31 -9.58
CA LEU A 601 -18.15 -18.40 -8.61
C LEU A 601 -18.24 -19.75 -9.32
N SER A 602 -17.61 -20.78 -8.76
CA SER A 602 -17.76 -22.18 -9.17
C SER A 602 -17.94 -23.11 -7.98
N THR A 603 -18.84 -24.08 -8.09
CA THR A 603 -19.16 -25.08 -7.06
C THR A 603 -18.56 -26.45 -7.39
N TYR A 604 -17.89 -27.05 -6.41
CA TYR A 604 -17.37 -28.40 -6.44
C TYR A 604 -17.91 -29.21 -5.25
N VAL A 605 -17.81 -30.53 -5.33
CA VAL A 605 -18.24 -31.44 -4.27
C VAL A 605 -17.09 -32.35 -3.90
N VAL A 606 -16.75 -32.41 -2.62
CA VAL A 606 -15.85 -33.43 -2.07
C VAL A 606 -16.71 -34.53 -1.45
N SER A 607 -16.41 -35.79 -1.77
CA SER A 607 -17.19 -36.95 -1.31
C SER A 607 -16.28 -38.05 -0.76
N ILE A 608 -16.78 -38.83 0.20
CA ILE A 608 -16.09 -40.04 0.69
C ILE A 608 -16.26 -41.18 -0.32
N VAL A 609 -15.20 -41.92 -0.57
CA VAL A 609 -15.18 -43.08 -1.46
C VAL A 609 -15.33 -44.35 -0.63
N ALA A 610 -16.28 -45.21 -0.98
CA ALA A 610 -16.62 -46.41 -0.19
C ALA A 610 -15.79 -47.67 -0.51
N ASN A 611 -15.02 -47.67 -1.61
CA ASN A 611 -14.26 -48.82 -2.09
C ASN A 611 -12.79 -48.44 -2.37
N ASP A 612 -11.84 -49.26 -1.89
CA ASP A 612 -10.39 -49.12 -2.09
C ASP A 612 -9.93 -49.15 -3.57
N ASN A 613 -10.80 -49.52 -4.51
CA ASN A 613 -10.44 -49.74 -5.91
C ASN A 613 -10.48 -48.48 -6.80
N GLN A 614 -10.82 -47.30 -6.27
CA GLN A 614 -10.91 -46.06 -7.07
C GLN A 614 -9.76 -45.06 -6.85
N SER A 615 -9.04 -45.14 -5.73
CA SER A 615 -7.90 -44.26 -5.44
C SER A 615 -6.63 -44.87 -6.03
N SER A 616 -5.98 -44.20 -6.99
CA SER A 616 -4.68 -44.66 -7.48
C SER A 616 -3.62 -44.37 -6.42
N LEU A 617 -2.61 -45.25 -6.25
CA LEU A 617 -1.41 -44.92 -5.47
C LEU A 617 -0.72 -43.65 -6.01
N ASP A 618 -0.96 -43.29 -7.26
CA ASP A 618 -0.43 -42.08 -7.90
C ASP A 618 -1.03 -40.79 -7.31
N ASP A 619 -2.21 -40.86 -6.69
CA ASP A 619 -2.89 -39.70 -6.08
C ASP A 619 -2.19 -39.25 -4.78
N PHE A 620 -1.36 -40.10 -4.17
CA PHE A 620 -0.70 -39.82 -2.90
C PHE A 620 0.71 -39.28 -3.09
N ALA A 621 1.07 -38.20 -2.39
CA ALA A 621 2.43 -37.67 -2.41
C ALA A 621 3.42 -38.58 -1.65
N SER A 622 4.61 -38.78 -2.21
CA SER A 622 5.73 -39.40 -1.50
C SER A 622 6.42 -38.40 -0.57
N ASN A 623 7.04 -38.88 0.51
CA ASN A 623 7.68 -38.02 1.50
C ASN A 623 9.08 -38.55 1.85
N LEU A 624 10.08 -37.67 1.84
CA LEU A 624 11.46 -37.92 2.20
C LEU A 624 11.89 -36.93 3.28
N ILE A 625 12.43 -37.43 4.39
CA ILE A 625 13.03 -36.61 5.44
C ILE A 625 14.56 -36.78 5.41
N MET A 626 15.28 -35.67 5.20
CA MET A 626 16.73 -35.62 5.30
C MET A 626 17.13 -35.03 6.65
N ALA A 627 17.78 -35.85 7.48
CA ALA A 627 18.23 -35.48 8.82
C ALA A 627 19.34 -36.43 9.31
N ALA A 628 20.29 -35.92 10.10
CA ALA A 628 21.36 -36.75 10.68
C ALA A 628 20.86 -37.77 11.73
N SER A 629 19.69 -37.52 12.32
CA SER A 629 19.04 -38.43 13.28
C SER A 629 17.53 -38.30 13.13
N PRO A 630 16.94 -38.97 12.12
CA PRO A 630 15.52 -38.83 11.83
C PRO A 630 14.66 -39.46 12.93
N ILE A 631 13.59 -38.78 13.30
CA ILE A 631 12.52 -39.34 14.12
C ILE A 631 11.42 -39.77 13.15
N ALA A 632 11.02 -41.04 13.20
CA ALA A 632 9.96 -41.53 12.32
C ALA A 632 8.61 -40.88 12.71
N PRO A 633 7.98 -40.12 11.81
CA PRO A 633 6.64 -39.60 12.06
C PRO A 633 5.63 -40.74 11.96
N GLN A 634 4.57 -40.68 12.75
CA GLN A 634 3.46 -41.64 12.64
C GLN A 634 2.53 -41.18 11.53
N LEU A 635 2.50 -41.92 10.41
CA LEU A 635 1.46 -41.81 9.39
C LEU A 635 0.55 -43.03 9.51
N VAL A 636 -0.64 -42.84 10.07
CA VAL A 636 -1.64 -43.90 10.21
C VAL A 636 -2.37 -44.03 8.87
N ASP A 637 -2.46 -45.24 8.33
CA ASP A 637 -3.20 -45.61 7.12
C ASP A 637 -2.79 -44.90 5.81
N TYR A 638 -1.81 -44.00 5.82
CA TYR A 638 -1.28 -43.35 4.62
C TYR A 638 -0.53 -44.38 3.76
N PRO A 639 -0.84 -44.52 2.45
CA PRO A 639 -0.38 -45.66 1.66
C PRO A 639 1.09 -45.61 1.24
N LYS A 640 1.78 -44.47 1.39
CA LYS A 640 3.20 -44.30 1.08
C LYS A 640 4.02 -44.06 2.35
N GLU A 641 4.93 -44.96 2.67
CA GLU A 641 5.82 -44.79 3.83
C GLU A 641 6.74 -43.57 3.67
N VAL A 642 7.08 -42.95 4.80
CA VAL A 642 8.09 -41.88 4.82
C VAL A 642 9.47 -42.49 4.69
N THR A 643 10.24 -41.99 3.74
CA THR A 643 11.63 -42.40 3.53
C THR A 643 12.58 -41.45 4.26
N PHE A 644 13.77 -41.94 4.61
CA PHE A 644 14.79 -41.18 5.33
C PHE A 644 16.14 -41.30 4.63
N SER A 645 16.92 -40.22 4.68
CA SER A 645 18.28 -40.23 4.15
C SER A 645 19.18 -39.21 4.85
N ASP A 646 20.48 -39.34 4.65
CA ASP A 646 21.44 -38.28 4.94
C ASP A 646 21.26 -37.11 3.96
N HIS A 647 21.70 -35.92 4.35
CA HIS A 647 21.61 -34.70 3.54
C HIS A 647 22.37 -34.85 2.20
N HIS A 648 21.66 -34.68 1.10
CA HIS A 648 22.22 -34.66 -0.26
C HIS A 648 21.44 -33.70 -1.16
N GLU A 649 22.03 -33.32 -2.29
CA GLU A 649 21.34 -32.46 -3.26
C GLU A 649 20.20 -33.22 -3.94
N ILE A 650 19.09 -32.52 -4.19
CA ILE A 650 17.92 -33.07 -4.85
C ILE A 650 17.47 -32.16 -5.99
N SER A 651 16.68 -32.69 -6.91
CA SER A 651 16.02 -31.92 -7.96
C SER A 651 14.55 -32.31 -8.05
N LEU A 652 13.67 -31.32 -8.13
CA LEU A 652 12.25 -31.52 -8.39
C LEU A 652 11.91 -30.98 -9.78
N LYS A 653 11.04 -31.69 -10.49
CA LYS A 653 10.59 -31.33 -11.82
C LYS A 653 9.08 -31.18 -11.85
N SER A 654 8.60 -30.09 -12.43
CA SER A 654 7.18 -29.87 -12.65
C SER A 654 6.70 -30.65 -13.88
N ARG A 655 5.56 -31.32 -13.76
CA ARG A 655 5.07 -32.30 -14.75
C ARG A 655 4.67 -31.66 -16.07
N SER A 656 3.93 -30.55 -16.07
CA SER A 656 3.49 -29.88 -17.30
C SER A 656 4.46 -28.80 -17.80
N SER A 657 5.04 -28.00 -16.91
CA SER A 657 5.91 -26.89 -17.32
C SER A 657 7.29 -27.34 -17.78
N GLY A 658 7.76 -28.51 -17.31
CA GLY A 658 9.11 -28.98 -17.56
C GLY A 658 10.19 -28.26 -16.73
N ILE A 659 9.83 -27.26 -15.91
CA ILE A 659 10.78 -26.56 -15.05
C ILE A 659 11.36 -27.53 -14.03
N THR A 660 12.69 -27.53 -13.93
CA THR A 660 13.43 -28.33 -12.96
C THR A 660 14.18 -27.42 -11.99
N VAL A 661 14.01 -27.68 -10.70
CA VAL A 661 14.56 -26.89 -9.60
C VAL A 661 15.50 -27.78 -8.81
N ALA A 662 16.77 -27.40 -8.73
CA ALA A 662 17.76 -28.11 -7.94
C ALA A 662 17.94 -27.42 -6.58
N PHE A 663 18.11 -28.23 -5.54
CA PHE A 663 18.29 -27.79 -4.16
C PHE A 663 19.64 -28.27 -3.61
N THR A 664 20.20 -27.47 -2.73
CA THR A 664 21.36 -27.86 -1.91
C THR A 664 20.99 -28.98 -0.94
N SER A 665 22.00 -29.59 -0.32
CA SER A 665 21.79 -30.59 0.74
C SER A 665 21.05 -30.05 1.97
N GLU A 666 20.98 -28.72 2.14
CA GLU A 666 20.22 -28.05 3.20
C GLU A 666 18.81 -27.63 2.75
N GLY A 667 18.37 -28.04 1.55
CA GLY A 667 17.02 -27.77 1.05
C GLY A 667 16.79 -26.37 0.48
N MET A 668 17.86 -25.57 0.32
CA MET A 668 17.78 -24.25 -0.33
C MET A 668 17.88 -24.35 -1.85
N ILE A 669 17.18 -23.49 -2.59
CA ILE A 669 17.29 -23.43 -4.07
C ILE A 669 18.73 -23.15 -4.47
N LYS A 670 19.24 -23.94 -5.42
CA LYS A 670 20.60 -23.84 -6.00
C LYS A 670 20.57 -23.34 -7.44
N SER A 671 19.62 -23.82 -8.24
CA SER A 671 19.47 -23.45 -9.65
C SER A 671 18.11 -23.83 -10.22
N ILE A 672 17.72 -23.14 -11.28
CA ILE A 672 16.46 -23.35 -12.02
C ILE A 672 16.80 -23.63 -13.48
N GLN A 673 16.20 -24.67 -14.05
CA GLN A 673 16.25 -25.00 -15.48
C GLN A 673 14.85 -24.81 -16.05
N LEU A 674 14.73 -23.95 -17.06
CA LEU A 674 13.42 -23.59 -17.65
C LEU A 674 12.92 -24.67 -18.62
N GLU A 675 13.81 -25.28 -19.38
CA GLU A 675 13.51 -26.35 -20.34
C GLU A 675 14.52 -27.49 -20.22
N GLU A 676 14.11 -28.74 -20.51
CA GLU A 676 14.95 -29.93 -20.36
C GLU A 676 16.29 -29.87 -21.11
N ASN A 677 16.30 -29.19 -22.26
CA ASN A 677 17.47 -29.07 -23.13
C ASN A 677 18.36 -27.85 -22.78
N GLU A 678 17.94 -27.01 -21.84
CA GLU A 678 18.71 -25.85 -21.39
C GLU A 678 19.63 -26.18 -20.21
N LEU A 679 20.67 -25.36 -20.01
CA LEU A 679 21.51 -25.45 -18.81
C LEU A 679 20.78 -24.88 -17.58
N HIS A 680 21.02 -25.49 -16.42
CA HIS A 680 20.60 -24.93 -15.14
C HIS A 680 21.17 -23.52 -14.93
N THR A 681 20.28 -22.55 -14.73
CA THR A 681 20.65 -21.17 -14.37
C THR A 681 20.85 -21.10 -12.85
N PRO A 682 22.04 -20.71 -12.34
CA PRO A 682 22.27 -20.57 -10.92
C PRO A 682 21.37 -19.49 -10.30
N VAL A 683 20.56 -19.89 -9.32
CA VAL A 683 19.71 -19.02 -8.50
C VAL A 683 19.80 -19.58 -7.09
N ARG A 684 20.75 -19.07 -6.31
CA ARG A 684 21.01 -19.55 -4.95
C ARG A 684 20.22 -18.73 -3.95
N VAL A 685 19.40 -19.39 -3.14
CA VAL A 685 18.68 -18.75 -2.03
C VAL A 685 19.43 -19.01 -0.74
N GLN A 686 19.67 -17.97 0.05
CA GLN A 686 20.30 -18.09 1.37
C GLN A 686 19.83 -16.98 2.31
N PHE A 687 19.81 -17.26 3.61
CA PHE A 687 19.48 -16.29 4.65
C PHE A 687 20.74 -15.67 5.26
N PHE A 688 20.68 -14.36 5.51
CA PHE A 688 21.71 -13.58 6.17
C PHE A 688 21.09 -12.76 7.31
N ARG A 689 21.94 -12.19 8.16
CA ARG A 689 21.56 -11.25 9.20
C ARG A 689 22.38 -9.97 9.17
N TYR A 690 21.71 -8.86 9.38
CA TYR A 690 22.32 -7.60 9.78
C TYR A 690 22.24 -7.46 11.32
N GLY A 691 23.25 -6.86 11.92
CA GLY A 691 23.19 -6.36 13.29
C GLY A 691 23.10 -4.85 13.32
N THR A 692 22.86 -4.28 14.49
CA THR A 692 22.88 -2.82 14.69
C THR A 692 24.23 -2.32 15.22
N ARG A 693 24.49 -1.01 15.08
CA ARG A 693 25.72 -0.36 15.57
C ARG A 693 25.84 -0.43 17.10
N PHE A 694 27.04 -0.66 17.59
CA PHE A 694 27.32 -0.69 19.04
C PHE A 694 27.40 0.72 19.66
N ASN A 695 27.94 1.69 18.92
CA ASN A 695 28.14 3.07 19.37
C ASN A 695 27.47 4.04 18.40
N GLY A 696 27.04 5.19 18.91
CA GLY A 696 26.31 6.19 18.14
C GLY A 696 24.85 5.78 17.92
N GLU A 697 24.28 6.27 16.84
CA GLU A 697 22.88 6.05 16.49
C GLU A 697 22.63 4.61 16.06
N ARG A 698 21.48 4.07 16.47
CA ARG A 698 21.13 2.66 16.31
C ARG A 698 19.92 2.49 15.41
N SER A 699 19.77 1.29 14.86
CA SER A 699 18.53 0.89 14.19
C SER A 699 17.40 0.93 15.21
N GLY A 700 16.24 1.42 14.80
CA GLY A 700 14.99 1.39 15.56
C GLY A 700 13.83 1.19 14.59
N ALA A 701 12.62 1.62 14.92
CA ALA A 701 11.46 1.35 14.07
C ALA A 701 11.52 2.02 12.69
N TYR A 702 12.15 3.18 12.59
CA TYR A 702 12.27 3.98 11.37
C TYR A 702 13.61 3.70 10.67
N LEU A 703 14.71 3.77 11.42
CA LEU A 703 16.06 3.75 10.89
C LEU A 703 16.59 2.34 10.71
N PHE A 704 17.29 2.12 9.59
CA PHE A 704 18.14 0.95 9.38
C PHE A 704 19.61 1.40 9.41
N LEU A 705 20.31 1.09 10.50
CA LEU A 705 21.71 1.47 10.72
C LEU A 705 22.54 0.22 10.98
N PRO A 706 22.87 -0.55 9.92
CA PRO A 706 23.61 -1.79 10.07
C PRO A 706 25.05 -1.53 10.54
N ASN A 707 25.62 -2.50 11.24
CA ASN A 707 27.03 -2.50 11.65
C ASN A 707 28.00 -3.04 10.58
N GLY A 708 27.53 -3.22 9.34
CA GLY A 708 28.29 -3.71 8.20
C GLY A 708 27.40 -4.49 7.23
N PRO A 709 27.99 -5.11 6.19
CA PRO A 709 27.29 -6.04 5.32
C PRO A 709 26.71 -7.24 6.10
N ALA A 710 25.63 -7.84 5.59
CA ALA A 710 25.00 -8.98 6.25
C ALA A 710 25.94 -10.20 6.32
N THR A 711 25.83 -10.95 7.42
CA THR A 711 26.56 -12.22 7.62
C THR A 711 25.64 -13.42 7.38
N PRO A 712 26.10 -14.50 6.74
CA PRO A 712 25.26 -15.67 6.50
C PRO A 712 24.79 -16.29 7.82
N ILE A 713 23.53 -16.77 7.85
CA ILE A 713 23.02 -17.56 8.98
C ILE A 713 23.25 -19.03 8.65
N TYR A 714 24.11 -19.67 9.44
CA TYR A 714 24.36 -21.11 9.35
C TYR A 714 23.56 -21.84 10.42
N ASN A 715 22.95 -22.96 10.05
CA ASN A 715 22.28 -23.83 11.01
C ASN A 715 23.29 -24.80 11.60
N ASN A 716 23.34 -24.87 12.93
CA ASN A 716 24.10 -25.88 13.65
C ASN A 716 23.24 -26.44 14.80
N PRO A 717 22.82 -27.72 14.74
CA PRO A 717 23.12 -28.73 13.70
C PRO A 717 22.48 -28.43 12.33
N SER A 718 22.86 -29.18 11.28
CA SER A 718 22.26 -29.06 9.94
C SER A 718 20.72 -29.19 10.00
N PRO A 719 19.98 -28.39 9.20
CA PRO A 719 18.54 -28.29 9.34
C PRO A 719 17.85 -29.55 8.83
N VAL A 720 16.68 -29.88 9.37
CA VAL A 720 15.86 -30.97 8.86
C VAL A 720 15.19 -30.52 7.56
N VAL A 721 15.30 -31.32 6.50
CA VAL A 721 14.67 -31.05 5.20
C VAL A 721 13.57 -32.09 4.96
N LEU A 722 12.37 -31.62 4.63
CA LEU A 722 11.24 -32.44 4.20
C LEU A 722 10.98 -32.19 2.73
N VAL A 723 10.99 -33.26 1.94
CA VAL A 723 10.65 -33.25 0.53
C VAL A 723 9.34 -34.00 0.38
N THR A 724 8.34 -33.36 -0.22
CA THR A 724 7.07 -33.99 -0.57
C THR A 724 6.92 -33.91 -2.07
N GLU A 725 6.80 -35.05 -2.76
CA GLU A 725 6.68 -35.11 -4.22
C GLU A 725 5.35 -35.75 -4.61
N GLY A 726 4.53 -35.00 -5.35
CA GLY A 726 3.22 -35.42 -5.81
C GLY A 726 2.91 -34.91 -7.23
N PRO A 727 1.85 -35.44 -7.86
CA PRO A 727 1.54 -35.19 -9.27
C PRO A 727 1.08 -33.74 -9.58
N LEU A 728 0.54 -33.02 -8.60
CA LEU A 728 0.01 -31.64 -8.74
C LEU A 728 0.86 -30.60 -8.01
N GLU A 729 1.41 -30.94 -6.84
CA GLU A 729 2.27 -30.08 -6.01
C GLU A 729 3.42 -30.91 -5.46
N SER A 730 4.64 -30.36 -5.58
CA SER A 730 5.83 -30.85 -4.90
C SER A 730 6.46 -29.73 -4.07
N THR A 731 7.05 -30.06 -2.92
CA THR A 731 7.60 -29.07 -1.99
C THR A 731 8.91 -29.52 -1.37
N VAL A 732 9.79 -28.55 -1.08
CA VAL A 732 10.96 -28.70 -0.21
C VAL A 732 10.80 -27.74 0.95
N SER A 733 10.72 -28.26 2.17
CA SER A 733 10.51 -27.49 3.39
C SER A 733 11.68 -27.71 4.35
N VAL A 734 12.18 -26.65 4.98
CA VAL A 734 13.40 -26.66 5.79
C VAL A 734 13.12 -26.02 7.15
N GLY A 735 13.43 -26.75 8.23
CA GLY A 735 13.33 -26.26 9.60
C GLY A 735 14.57 -25.47 10.02
N LEU A 736 14.51 -24.14 9.91
CA LEU A 736 15.58 -23.22 10.29
C LEU A 736 15.45 -22.84 11.77
N SER A 737 16.56 -22.39 12.38
CA SER A 737 16.56 -21.99 13.80
C SER A 737 15.61 -20.83 14.15
N PHE A 738 15.21 -20.05 13.14
CA PHE A 738 14.38 -18.83 13.21
C PHE A 738 13.09 -18.94 12.38
N GLY A 739 12.72 -20.12 11.90
CA GLY A 739 11.51 -20.27 11.09
C GLY A 739 11.51 -21.48 10.15
N ILE A 740 10.58 -21.50 9.20
CA ILE A 740 10.43 -22.54 8.19
C ILE A 740 10.56 -21.89 6.81
N HIS A 741 11.47 -22.40 5.99
CA HIS A 741 11.57 -22.03 4.58
C HIS A 741 10.98 -23.14 3.72
N LYS A 742 9.98 -22.83 2.90
CA LYS A 742 9.30 -23.79 2.03
C LYS A 742 9.28 -23.29 0.60
N THR A 743 9.86 -24.06 -0.31
CA THR A 743 9.73 -23.89 -1.76
C THR A 743 8.63 -24.83 -2.27
N ILE A 744 7.71 -24.29 -3.05
CA ILE A 744 6.56 -24.98 -3.62
C ILE A 744 6.66 -24.92 -5.14
N LEU A 745 6.62 -26.09 -5.76
CA LEU A 745 6.58 -26.28 -7.19
C LEU A 745 5.21 -26.85 -7.56
N ARG A 746 4.42 -26.09 -8.30
CA ARG A 746 3.13 -26.52 -8.83
C ARG A 746 3.24 -26.76 -10.32
N ASP A 747 2.13 -27.19 -10.89
CA ASP A 747 1.97 -27.40 -12.33
C ASP A 747 1.80 -26.07 -13.09
N ASP A 748 2.69 -25.10 -12.83
CA ASP A 748 2.81 -23.80 -13.50
C ASP A 748 4.30 -23.43 -13.67
N ASN A 749 4.59 -22.31 -14.36
CA ASN A 749 5.96 -21.85 -14.62
C ASN A 749 6.52 -21.00 -13.46
N VAL A 750 5.89 -20.99 -12.27
CA VAL A 750 6.17 -20.03 -11.21
C VAL A 750 6.42 -20.73 -9.88
N LEU A 751 7.63 -20.58 -9.37
CA LEU A 751 7.98 -21.04 -8.03
C LEU A 751 7.30 -20.19 -6.97
N GLU A 752 6.78 -20.81 -5.92
CA GLU A 752 6.27 -20.11 -4.73
C GLU A 752 7.17 -20.39 -3.52
N ILE A 753 7.49 -19.37 -2.74
CA ILE A 753 8.25 -19.49 -1.51
C ILE A 753 7.38 -19.03 -0.34
N HIS A 754 7.30 -19.86 0.68
CA HIS A 754 6.67 -19.57 1.97
C HIS A 754 7.77 -19.51 3.02
N ASN A 755 7.89 -18.38 3.71
CA ASN A 755 8.79 -18.23 4.86
C ASN A 755 7.94 -17.95 6.09
N ASP A 756 7.82 -18.91 7.00
CA ASP A 756 7.22 -18.71 8.31
C ASP A 756 8.32 -18.31 9.28
N ILE A 757 8.43 -17.01 9.58
CA ILE A 757 9.57 -16.42 10.28
C ILE A 757 9.17 -16.05 11.70
N ASP A 758 9.96 -16.53 12.68
CA ASP A 758 9.86 -16.15 14.09
C ASP A 758 11.25 -15.78 14.64
N ILE A 759 11.50 -14.48 14.74
CA ILE A 759 12.75 -13.92 15.28
C ILE A 759 12.58 -13.38 16.70
N SER A 760 11.51 -13.75 17.41
CA SER A 760 11.17 -13.21 18.73
C SER A 760 12.28 -13.36 19.79
N ASN A 761 13.25 -14.24 19.55
CA ASN A 761 14.40 -14.50 20.42
C ASN A 761 15.75 -14.03 19.84
N MET A 762 15.74 -13.16 18.81
CA MET A 762 16.94 -12.68 18.12
C MET A 762 17.09 -11.16 18.26
N ASP A 763 17.48 -10.70 19.45
CA ASP A 763 17.68 -9.28 19.71
C ASP A 763 18.73 -8.65 18.77
N ASP A 764 18.51 -7.37 18.43
CA ASP A 764 19.36 -6.55 17.55
C ASP A 764 19.75 -7.23 16.23
N THR A 765 18.78 -7.97 15.66
CA THR A 765 18.96 -8.76 14.45
C THR A 765 17.90 -8.40 13.41
N GLU A 766 18.34 -8.22 12.17
CA GLU A 766 17.46 -8.09 11.00
C GLU A 766 17.76 -9.24 10.03
N VAL A 767 16.78 -10.12 9.79
CA VAL A 767 16.94 -11.31 8.93
C VAL A 767 16.60 -10.95 7.50
N VAL A 768 17.46 -11.32 6.55
CA VAL A 768 17.29 -11.04 5.12
C VAL A 768 17.39 -12.33 4.30
N MET A 769 16.48 -12.50 3.33
CA MET A 769 16.56 -13.55 2.32
C MET A 769 17.24 -12.98 1.08
N ARG A 770 18.27 -13.66 0.57
CA ARG A 770 19.04 -13.21 -0.60
C ARG A 770 19.02 -14.27 -1.71
N PHE A 771 18.77 -13.79 -2.93
CA PHE A 771 18.91 -14.52 -4.19
C PHE A 771 20.24 -14.12 -4.82
N GLN A 772 21.08 -15.10 -5.17
CA GLN A 772 22.37 -14.88 -5.81
C GLN A 772 22.40 -15.59 -7.15
N THR A 773 22.66 -14.84 -8.23
CA THR A 773 22.64 -15.33 -9.61
C THR A 773 23.94 -14.99 -10.33
N ARG A 774 24.03 -15.36 -11.62
CA ARG A 774 25.10 -14.92 -12.53
C ARG A 774 24.66 -13.80 -13.49
N LEU A 775 23.47 -13.24 -13.29
CA LEU A 775 22.93 -12.17 -14.12
C LEU A 775 23.83 -10.94 -14.04
N GLN A 776 24.14 -10.36 -15.20
CA GLN A 776 25.02 -9.20 -15.30
C GLN A 776 24.24 -7.89 -15.13
N SER A 777 23.52 -7.75 -14.01
CA SER A 777 22.69 -6.55 -13.74
C SER A 777 23.50 -5.30 -13.37
N GLY A 778 24.80 -5.46 -13.08
CA GLY A 778 25.69 -4.37 -12.68
C GLY A 778 25.27 -3.70 -11.38
N ASP A 779 24.89 -2.42 -11.47
CA ASP A 779 24.34 -1.62 -10.38
C ASP A 779 22.84 -1.33 -10.56
N THR A 780 22.20 -1.87 -11.60
CA THR A 780 20.80 -1.59 -11.93
C THR A 780 19.89 -2.70 -11.40
N PHE A 781 18.77 -2.28 -10.82
CA PHE A 781 17.66 -3.14 -10.40
C PHE A 781 16.36 -2.34 -10.45
N TYR A 782 15.22 -2.99 -10.24
CA TYR A 782 13.92 -2.33 -10.32
C TYR A 782 13.06 -2.74 -9.13
N THR A 783 12.38 -1.77 -8.52
CA THR A 783 11.38 -2.01 -7.48
C THR A 783 10.06 -1.39 -7.90
N ASP A 784 8.96 -1.92 -7.39
CA ASP A 784 7.66 -1.27 -7.59
C ASP A 784 7.47 -0.06 -6.66
N LEU A 785 6.53 0.79 -7.04
CA LEU A 785 6.00 1.88 -6.22
C LEU A 785 4.51 1.60 -5.98
N ASN A 786 4.17 1.30 -4.73
CA ASN A 786 2.81 1.05 -4.24
C ASN A 786 2.04 -0.05 -4.98
N GLY A 787 2.69 -0.93 -5.75
CA GLY A 787 2.05 -1.91 -6.64
C GLY A 787 1.44 -1.33 -7.91
N LEU A 788 1.75 -0.07 -8.26
CA LEU A 788 1.23 0.63 -9.43
C LEU A 788 2.19 0.60 -10.62
N GLU A 789 3.45 0.99 -10.40
CA GLU A 789 4.48 1.10 -11.46
C GLU A 789 5.82 0.52 -11.01
N MET A 790 6.68 0.15 -11.97
CA MET A 790 8.06 -0.23 -11.73
C MET A 790 9.00 0.95 -12.01
N ILE A 791 9.92 1.23 -11.08
CA ILE A 791 10.92 2.29 -11.22
C ILE A 791 12.33 1.69 -11.27
N LYS A 792 13.18 2.27 -12.13
CA LYS A 792 14.59 1.92 -12.21
C LYS A 792 15.36 2.45 -11.00
N ARG A 793 16.11 1.57 -10.35
CA ARG A 793 17.04 1.87 -9.25
C ARG A 793 18.48 1.69 -9.72
N GLN A 794 19.37 2.48 -9.14
CA GLN A 794 20.81 2.34 -9.31
C GLN A 794 21.47 2.27 -7.93
N ARG A 795 22.30 1.26 -7.72
CA ARG A 795 23.14 1.14 -6.52
C ARG A 795 24.28 2.16 -6.59
N PHE A 796 24.44 2.95 -5.55
CA PHE A 796 25.49 3.96 -5.45
C PHE A 796 26.43 3.62 -4.30
N SER A 797 27.73 3.49 -4.59
CA SER A 797 28.78 3.29 -3.57
C SER A 797 29.13 4.56 -2.78
N LYS A 798 28.72 5.73 -3.27
CA LYS A 798 28.93 7.05 -2.64
C LYS A 798 27.97 7.35 -1.48
N ILE A 799 26.92 6.56 -1.32
CA ILE A 799 25.96 6.62 -0.21
C ILE A 799 26.02 5.28 0.55
N PRO A 800 25.63 5.24 1.84
CA PRO A 800 25.80 4.04 2.65
C PRO A 800 24.82 2.91 2.28
N LEU A 801 25.02 1.72 2.86
CA LEU A 801 24.24 0.50 2.54
C LEU A 801 22.74 0.75 2.68
N GLN A 802 22.31 1.31 3.81
CA GLN A 802 20.90 1.55 4.12
C GLN A 802 20.22 2.56 3.19
N ALA A 803 21.00 3.38 2.47
CA ALA A 803 20.50 4.32 1.46
C ALA A 803 20.14 3.63 0.13
N ASN A 804 20.71 2.45 -0.10
CA ASN A 804 20.43 1.62 -1.27
C ASN A 804 19.26 0.63 -1.04
N TYR A 805 18.65 0.66 0.15
CA TYR A 805 17.42 -0.07 0.44
C TYR A 805 16.21 0.75 0.02
N TYR A 806 15.27 0.09 -0.67
CA TYR A 806 14.04 0.69 -1.19
C TYR A 806 12.83 -0.12 -0.72
N PRO A 807 11.62 0.48 -0.73
CA PRO A 807 10.42 -0.29 -0.50
C PRO A 807 10.20 -1.29 -1.65
N ILE A 808 9.72 -2.48 -1.30
CA ILE A 808 9.23 -3.51 -2.22
C ILE A 808 7.78 -3.81 -1.84
N PRO A 809 6.82 -2.96 -2.26
CA PRO A 809 5.42 -3.16 -1.91
C PRO A 809 4.78 -4.38 -2.56
N SER A 810 5.30 -4.83 -3.70
CA SER A 810 4.80 -6.01 -4.43
C SER A 810 5.80 -6.72 -5.35
N ALA A 811 6.88 -6.08 -5.83
CA ALA A 811 7.80 -6.68 -6.79
C ALA A 811 9.20 -6.02 -6.84
N ILE A 812 10.21 -6.85 -7.05
CA ILE A 812 11.59 -6.45 -7.36
C ILE A 812 12.13 -7.34 -8.49
N TYR A 813 12.93 -6.79 -9.40
CA TYR A 813 13.65 -7.61 -10.37
C TYR A 813 15.04 -7.07 -10.71
N ILE A 814 15.87 -8.00 -11.20
CA ILE A 814 17.15 -7.74 -11.86
C ILE A 814 17.15 -8.44 -13.22
N GLU A 815 17.90 -7.90 -14.16
CA GLU A 815 18.01 -8.48 -15.50
C GLU A 815 19.36 -8.19 -16.15
N ASP A 816 19.67 -8.98 -17.17
CA ASP A 816 20.71 -8.70 -18.16
C ASP A 816 20.11 -8.62 -19.58
N ASP A 817 20.95 -8.72 -20.61
CA ASP A 817 20.51 -8.67 -22.00
C ASP A 817 19.54 -9.81 -22.39
N SER A 818 19.59 -10.93 -21.68
CA SER A 818 18.93 -12.18 -22.08
C SER A 818 17.94 -12.74 -21.08
N THR A 819 18.14 -12.48 -19.78
CA THR A 819 17.47 -13.20 -18.70
C THR A 819 17.07 -12.24 -17.58
N ARG A 820 15.91 -12.46 -16.97
CA ARG A 820 15.37 -11.69 -15.84
C ARG A 820 15.03 -12.61 -14.69
N LEU A 821 15.32 -12.17 -13.46
CA LEU A 821 14.79 -12.76 -12.23
C LEU A 821 13.86 -11.73 -11.56
N THR A 822 12.59 -12.06 -11.46
CA THR A 822 11.57 -11.27 -10.75
C THR A 822 11.15 -11.99 -9.48
N VAL A 823 11.12 -11.25 -8.37
CA VAL A 823 10.55 -11.69 -7.09
C VAL A 823 9.34 -10.82 -6.79
N VAL A 824 8.18 -11.45 -6.70
CA VAL A 824 6.90 -10.83 -6.34
C VAL A 824 6.57 -11.17 -4.89
N THR A 825 6.00 -10.24 -4.14
CA THR A 825 5.71 -10.38 -2.70
C THR A 825 4.22 -10.27 -2.40
N ALA A 826 3.74 -11.00 -1.39
CA ALA A 826 2.35 -10.88 -0.90
C ALA A 826 2.19 -9.84 0.23
N GLN A 827 3.26 -9.14 0.55
CA GLN A 827 3.37 -8.16 1.63
C GLN A 827 4.48 -7.15 1.31
N PRO A 828 4.35 -5.88 1.73
CA PRO A 828 5.42 -4.90 1.57
C PRO A 828 6.59 -5.23 2.49
N LEU A 829 7.81 -5.14 1.97
CA LEU A 829 9.07 -5.32 2.71
C LEU A 829 10.15 -4.37 2.18
N GLY A 830 11.24 -4.17 2.90
CA GLY A 830 12.44 -3.49 2.40
C GLY A 830 13.39 -4.43 1.68
N GLY A 831 14.02 -3.98 0.59
CA GLY A 831 15.07 -4.75 -0.07
C GLY A 831 15.92 -3.95 -1.05
N SER A 832 16.87 -4.65 -1.68
CA SER A 832 17.91 -4.04 -2.53
C SER A 832 18.55 -5.04 -3.50
N SER A 833 19.47 -4.53 -4.33
CA SER A 833 20.46 -5.29 -5.08
C SER A 833 21.86 -4.75 -4.71
N LEU A 834 22.49 -5.31 -3.67
CA LEU A 834 23.77 -4.82 -3.12
C LEU A 834 25.01 -5.28 -3.89
N ALA A 835 24.89 -6.33 -4.72
CA ALA A 835 25.89 -6.71 -5.70
C ALA A 835 25.23 -7.09 -7.04
N ALA A 836 26.02 -7.09 -8.12
CA ALA A 836 25.53 -7.53 -9.43
C ALA A 836 25.01 -8.97 -9.34
N GLY A 837 23.85 -9.24 -9.92
CA GLY A 837 23.23 -10.57 -9.88
C GLY A 837 22.53 -10.91 -8.56
N GLU A 838 22.42 -9.98 -7.61
CA GLU A 838 21.77 -10.22 -6.31
C GLU A 838 20.42 -9.48 -6.16
N ILE A 839 19.47 -10.13 -5.50
CA ILE A 839 18.28 -9.51 -4.90
C ILE A 839 18.27 -9.88 -3.42
N GLU A 840 18.04 -8.93 -2.52
CA GLU A 840 17.80 -9.23 -1.12
C GLU A 840 16.54 -8.55 -0.59
N ILE A 841 15.79 -9.27 0.24
CA ILE A 841 14.52 -8.82 0.82
C ILE A 841 14.53 -9.12 2.32
N MET A 842 14.42 -8.09 3.15
CA MET A 842 14.39 -8.21 4.60
C MET A 842 13.08 -8.89 5.02
N GLN A 843 13.15 -9.85 5.95
CA GLN A 843 12.02 -10.67 6.39
C GLN A 843 11.40 -10.14 7.67
N ASP A 844 12.21 -9.89 8.70
CA ASP A 844 11.78 -9.26 9.96
C ASP A 844 13.01 -8.63 10.65
N ARG A 845 12.74 -7.76 11.63
CA ARG A 845 13.74 -7.05 12.43
C ARG A 845 13.30 -6.91 13.87
N ARG A 846 14.22 -7.20 14.79
CA ARG A 846 14.02 -7.11 16.24
C ARG A 846 15.13 -6.26 16.84
N LEU A 847 14.76 -5.20 17.55
CA LEU A 847 15.65 -4.11 17.92
C LEU A 847 15.37 -3.64 19.34
N THR A 848 16.39 -3.63 20.18
CA THR A 848 16.23 -3.34 21.61
C THR A 848 16.23 -1.84 21.94
N HIS A 849 16.57 -0.98 20.99
CA HIS A 849 16.74 0.46 21.19
C HIS A 849 15.76 1.28 20.35
N ASP A 850 15.39 2.45 20.88
CA ASP A 850 14.73 3.52 20.13
C ASP A 850 15.76 4.20 19.20
N ASP A 851 15.30 4.76 18.09
CA ASP A 851 16.12 5.48 17.09
C ASP A 851 15.94 7.00 17.14
N ASP A 852 15.48 7.53 18.29
CA ASP A 852 15.39 8.95 18.60
C ASP A 852 14.50 9.74 17.61
N ARG A 853 13.42 9.12 17.13
CA ARG A 853 12.38 9.76 16.29
C ARG A 853 11.05 9.99 17.01
N GLY A 854 11.02 9.81 18.33
CA GLY A 854 9.89 10.17 19.19
C GLY A 854 8.98 9.01 19.60
N LEU A 855 9.18 7.82 19.02
CA LEU A 855 8.44 6.62 19.38
C LEU A 855 8.69 6.22 20.85
N GLY A 856 9.93 6.31 21.31
CA GLY A 856 10.33 6.00 22.69
C GLY A 856 10.35 4.50 23.01
N GLN A 857 10.52 3.64 21.99
CA GLN A 857 10.77 2.21 22.17
C GLN A 857 11.43 1.58 20.93
N GLY A 858 12.15 0.47 21.13
CA GLY A 858 12.56 -0.42 20.05
C GLY A 858 11.42 -1.32 19.53
N ILE A 859 11.78 -2.32 18.72
CA ILE A 859 10.87 -3.34 18.19
C ILE A 859 11.15 -4.67 18.89
N LEU A 860 10.32 -5.01 19.87
CA LEU A 860 10.42 -6.27 20.63
C LEU A 860 9.11 -7.07 20.64
N ASP A 861 8.14 -6.64 19.85
CA ASP A 861 6.78 -7.18 19.73
C ASP A 861 6.59 -8.03 18.45
N ASN A 862 7.67 -8.67 17.98
CA ASN A 862 7.65 -9.58 16.84
C ASN A 862 6.60 -10.70 17.05
N GLN A 863 5.94 -11.09 15.95
CA GLN A 863 5.00 -12.20 15.89
C GLN A 863 5.41 -13.10 14.72
N PRO A 864 5.22 -14.43 14.82
CA PRO A 864 5.41 -15.32 13.68
C PRO A 864 4.63 -14.82 12.47
N VAL A 865 5.29 -14.74 11.32
CA VAL A 865 4.70 -14.22 10.09
C VAL A 865 5.00 -15.14 8.92
N LEU A 866 3.94 -15.52 8.20
CA LEU A 866 4.05 -16.21 6.93
C LEU A 866 4.21 -15.20 5.78
N HIS A 867 5.45 -15.05 5.31
CA HIS A 867 5.78 -14.34 4.08
C HIS A 867 5.60 -15.23 2.87
N ILE A 868 5.01 -14.69 1.80
CA ILE A 868 4.78 -15.43 0.57
C ILE A 868 5.39 -14.67 -0.62
N PHE A 869 6.10 -15.40 -1.46
CA PHE A 869 6.77 -14.87 -2.66
C PHE A 869 6.47 -15.74 -3.87
N ARG A 870 6.51 -15.14 -5.07
CA ARG A 870 6.58 -15.84 -6.35
C ARG A 870 7.90 -15.50 -7.04
N ILE A 871 8.61 -16.52 -7.52
CA ILE A 871 9.91 -16.38 -8.18
C ILE A 871 9.76 -16.75 -9.65
N ILE A 872 10.08 -15.80 -10.51
CA ILE A 872 9.91 -15.90 -11.96
C ILE A 872 11.26 -15.67 -12.61
N LEU A 873 11.81 -16.73 -13.22
CA LEU A 873 13.01 -16.67 -14.05
C LEU A 873 12.57 -16.74 -15.51
N GLU A 874 12.93 -15.75 -16.31
CA GLU A 874 12.45 -15.62 -17.69
C GLU A 874 13.56 -15.26 -18.67
N LYS A 875 13.45 -15.78 -19.90
CA LYS A 875 14.24 -15.30 -21.03
C LYS A 875 13.56 -14.06 -21.62
N ILE A 876 14.32 -12.97 -21.72
CA ILE A 876 13.84 -11.68 -22.20
C ILE A 876 14.56 -11.15 -23.45
N HIS A 877 15.43 -11.97 -24.07
CA HIS A 877 16.18 -11.60 -25.28
C HIS A 877 15.25 -11.23 -26.45
N ALA A 878 14.07 -11.84 -26.50
CA ALA A 878 13.06 -11.62 -27.53
C ALA A 878 12.08 -10.48 -27.20
N CYS A 879 12.30 -9.77 -26.09
CA CYS A 879 11.40 -8.73 -25.61
C CYS A 879 11.82 -7.33 -26.04
N GLU A 880 10.83 -6.49 -26.32
CA GLU A 880 10.99 -5.07 -26.62
C GLU A 880 11.27 -4.30 -25.33
N LYS A 881 12.57 -4.18 -25.00
CA LYS A 881 13.02 -3.45 -23.81
C LYS A 881 12.82 -1.95 -23.97
N LEU A 882 12.49 -1.29 -22.87
CA LEU A 882 12.57 0.15 -22.78
C LEU A 882 14.01 0.61 -23.03
N ALA A 883 14.18 1.82 -23.54
CA ALA A 883 15.52 2.40 -23.74
C ALA A 883 16.32 2.35 -22.42
N SER A 884 17.63 2.11 -22.50
CA SER A 884 18.46 1.90 -21.30
C SER A 884 18.49 3.11 -20.35
N ASN A 885 18.24 4.31 -20.87
CA ASN A 885 18.12 5.56 -20.12
C ASN A 885 16.68 5.86 -19.62
N HIS A 886 15.69 5.02 -19.96
CA HIS A 886 14.31 5.19 -19.51
C HIS A 886 14.22 4.97 -17.99
N PRO A 887 13.53 5.84 -17.23
CA PRO A 887 13.53 5.78 -15.76
C PRO A 887 12.55 4.74 -15.19
N SER A 888 11.62 4.22 -15.99
CA SER A 888 10.69 3.16 -15.57
C SER A 888 11.16 1.77 -15.97
N GLY A 889 10.53 0.76 -15.36
CA GLY A 889 10.55 -0.63 -15.82
C GLY A 889 9.15 -1.11 -16.22
N ALA A 890 9.05 -2.37 -16.63
CA ALA A 890 7.77 -3.05 -16.87
C ALA A 890 7.89 -4.52 -16.48
N LEU A 891 6.82 -5.10 -15.92
CA LEU A 891 6.74 -6.54 -15.67
C LEU A 891 6.45 -7.29 -16.97
N THR A 892 6.79 -8.58 -17.00
CA THR A 892 6.27 -9.51 -18.01
C THR A 892 4.84 -9.91 -17.66
N LEU A 893 4.12 -10.53 -18.61
CA LEU A 893 2.77 -11.02 -18.36
C LEU A 893 2.73 -12.06 -17.23
N ASN A 894 3.71 -12.97 -17.17
CA ASN A 894 3.76 -13.99 -16.12
C ASN A 894 4.01 -13.36 -14.74
N ALA A 895 4.95 -12.42 -14.64
CA ALA A 895 5.22 -11.71 -13.40
C ALA A 895 4.01 -10.88 -12.93
N PHE A 896 3.30 -10.24 -13.86
CA PHE A 896 2.05 -9.52 -13.57
C PHE A 896 0.95 -10.46 -13.06
N LYS A 897 0.68 -11.57 -13.76
CA LYS A 897 -0.29 -12.59 -13.32
C LYS A 897 0.08 -13.19 -11.96
N ALA A 898 1.37 -13.43 -11.71
CA ALA A 898 1.87 -13.88 -10.41
C ALA A 898 1.61 -12.85 -9.30
N SER A 899 1.82 -11.56 -9.57
CA SER A 899 1.51 -10.45 -8.64
C SER A 899 0.02 -10.32 -8.36
N LYS A 900 -0.83 -10.41 -9.38
CA LYS A 900 -2.28 -10.30 -9.17
C LYS A 900 -2.87 -11.51 -8.45
N SER A 901 -2.39 -12.72 -8.78
CA SER A 901 -2.86 -13.95 -8.14
C SER A 901 -2.42 -14.08 -6.68
N ILE A 902 -1.21 -13.66 -6.33
CA ILE A 902 -0.74 -13.73 -4.95
C ILE A 902 -1.44 -12.70 -4.05
N LEU A 903 -1.67 -11.49 -4.55
CA LEU A 903 -2.35 -10.40 -3.83
C LEU A 903 -3.87 -10.62 -3.76
N ASN A 904 -4.48 -11.18 -4.80
CA ASN A 904 -5.92 -11.48 -4.86
C ASN A 904 -6.11 -12.98 -5.17
N PRO A 905 -5.97 -13.89 -4.19
CA PRO A 905 -6.18 -15.33 -4.40
C PRO A 905 -7.64 -15.66 -4.75
N LEU A 906 -7.89 -16.91 -5.13
CA LEU A 906 -9.24 -17.46 -5.04
C LEU A 906 -9.71 -17.50 -3.58
N ASP A 907 -10.92 -17.03 -3.30
CA ASP A 907 -11.56 -17.24 -1.99
C ASP A 907 -12.19 -18.63 -1.96
N LYS A 908 -11.99 -19.37 -0.86
CA LYS A 908 -12.45 -20.75 -0.70
C LYS A 908 -13.51 -20.83 0.39
N PHE A 909 -14.67 -21.38 0.06
CA PHE A 909 -15.82 -21.48 0.96
C PHE A 909 -16.19 -22.95 1.17
N ILE A 910 -16.42 -23.33 2.42
CA ILE A 910 -16.88 -24.66 2.84
C ILE A 910 -18.31 -24.53 3.35
N TYR A 911 -19.27 -25.19 2.71
CA TYR A 911 -20.67 -25.14 3.13
C TYR A 911 -20.88 -25.84 4.49
N THR A 912 -21.61 -25.19 5.40
CA THR A 912 -21.70 -25.61 6.81
C THR A 912 -22.77 -26.68 7.06
N GLU A 913 -23.93 -26.57 6.41
CA GLU A 913 -25.04 -27.51 6.58
C GLU A 913 -24.88 -28.74 5.69
N ASN A 914 -25.55 -29.83 6.04
CA ASN A 914 -25.34 -31.13 5.38
C ASN A 914 -25.83 -31.14 3.92
N GLU A 915 -26.94 -30.47 3.62
CA GLU A 915 -27.52 -30.41 2.28
C GLU A 915 -27.80 -28.96 1.88
N TRP A 916 -27.35 -28.55 0.69
CA TRP A 916 -27.63 -27.25 0.12
C TRP A 916 -28.74 -27.36 -0.92
N PHE A 917 -29.98 -27.16 -0.50
CA PHE A 917 -31.13 -27.19 -1.41
C PHE A 917 -31.09 -26.02 -2.41
N GLY A 918 -31.15 -26.34 -3.70
CA GLY A 918 -31.21 -25.32 -4.75
C GLY A 918 -29.85 -24.74 -5.16
N VAL A 919 -28.74 -25.40 -4.81
CA VAL A 919 -27.40 -25.02 -5.26
C VAL A 919 -27.30 -24.90 -6.79
N LEU A 920 -26.54 -23.91 -7.24
CA LEU A 920 -26.20 -23.65 -8.64
C LEU A 920 -24.72 -23.98 -8.89
N PRO A 921 -24.37 -24.41 -10.13
CA PRO A 921 -23.00 -24.82 -10.45
C PRO A 921 -22.03 -23.64 -10.49
N GLU A 922 -22.45 -22.51 -11.07
CA GLU A 922 -21.57 -21.39 -11.34
C GLU A 922 -22.34 -20.05 -11.34
N PHE A 923 -21.61 -18.96 -11.10
CA PHE A 923 -22.04 -17.59 -11.32
C PHE A 923 -20.99 -16.87 -12.17
N GLY A 924 -21.41 -16.03 -13.12
CA GLY A 924 -20.50 -15.25 -13.96
C GLY A 924 -19.92 -15.95 -15.19
N ARG A 925 -20.43 -17.14 -15.56
CA ARG A 925 -20.00 -17.89 -16.76
C ARG A 925 -20.07 -17.06 -18.06
N THR A 926 -20.99 -16.10 -18.15
CA THR A 926 -21.17 -15.23 -19.32
C THR A 926 -20.38 -13.92 -19.21
N HIS A 927 -19.72 -13.64 -18.10
CA HIS A 927 -18.89 -12.44 -17.96
C HIS A 927 -17.75 -12.48 -18.98
N SER A 928 -17.55 -11.38 -19.70
CA SER A 928 -16.42 -11.25 -20.60
C SER A 928 -15.16 -10.91 -19.82
N ALA A 929 -14.03 -11.53 -20.19
CA ALA A 929 -12.76 -11.21 -19.59
C ALA A 929 -12.28 -9.81 -20.00
N LEU A 930 -11.60 -9.11 -19.09
CA LEU A 930 -10.81 -7.93 -19.46
C LEU A 930 -9.51 -8.36 -20.15
N PRO A 931 -8.83 -7.44 -20.86
CA PRO A 931 -7.45 -7.66 -21.29
C PRO A 931 -6.56 -8.20 -20.16
N ASP A 932 -5.63 -9.08 -20.50
CA ASP A 932 -4.73 -9.75 -19.55
C ASP A 932 -3.76 -8.79 -18.82
N ASP A 933 -3.64 -7.55 -19.31
CA ASP A 933 -2.89 -6.44 -18.72
C ASP A 933 -3.79 -5.46 -17.95
N ALA A 934 -5.06 -5.78 -17.75
CA ALA A 934 -6.03 -4.96 -17.04
C ALA A 934 -6.57 -5.64 -15.77
N GLU A 935 -6.99 -4.83 -14.80
CA GLU A 935 -7.60 -5.28 -13.57
C GLU A 935 -8.77 -4.39 -13.14
N ILE A 936 -9.65 -4.97 -12.32
CA ILE A 936 -10.65 -4.22 -11.56
C ILE A 936 -10.04 -3.88 -10.21
N VAL A 937 -9.93 -2.59 -9.93
CA VAL A 937 -9.31 -2.05 -8.71
C VAL A 937 -10.33 -2.03 -7.57
N ASP A 938 -11.54 -1.58 -7.86
CA ASP A 938 -12.66 -1.51 -6.93
C ASP A 938 -13.97 -1.76 -7.70
N MET A 939 -14.88 -2.50 -7.07
CA MET A 939 -16.26 -2.67 -7.52
C MET A 939 -17.15 -2.71 -6.29
N ARG A 940 -17.97 -1.68 -6.09
CA ARG A 940 -18.80 -1.57 -4.88
C ARG A 940 -20.07 -0.79 -5.10
N ASN A 941 -21.10 -1.13 -4.34
CA ASN A 941 -22.28 -0.29 -4.24
C ASN A 941 -21.94 1.01 -3.50
N LEU A 942 -22.42 2.13 -4.04
CA LEU A 942 -22.22 3.46 -3.48
C LEU A 942 -23.45 3.84 -2.63
N ALA A 943 -23.20 4.38 -1.44
CA ALA A 943 -24.27 4.74 -0.50
C ALA A 943 -25.28 5.73 -1.11
N LEU A 944 -26.52 5.67 -0.62
CA LEU A 944 -27.68 6.47 -1.04
C LEU A 944 -27.44 8.00 -1.04
N SER A 945 -26.42 8.50 -0.32
CA SER A 945 -26.03 9.93 -0.34
C SER A 945 -25.52 10.43 -1.71
N ASN A 946 -25.15 9.53 -2.63
CA ASN A 946 -24.86 9.90 -4.03
C ASN A 946 -26.13 10.20 -4.86
N LYS A 947 -27.35 10.05 -4.31
CA LYS A 947 -28.59 10.47 -4.99
C LYS A 947 -28.61 11.98 -5.30
N GLN A 948 -27.94 12.82 -4.50
CA GLN A 948 -27.91 14.27 -4.74
C GLN A 948 -27.00 14.70 -5.90
N LEU A 949 -26.03 13.87 -6.31
CA LEU A 949 -25.14 14.19 -7.44
C LEU A 949 -25.86 14.05 -8.80
N ILE A 950 -26.92 13.22 -8.89
CA ILE A 950 -27.49 12.82 -10.20
C ILE A 950 -29.02 13.03 -10.30
N ALA A 951 -29.76 13.28 -9.21
CA ALA A 951 -31.22 13.44 -9.28
C ALA A 951 -31.69 14.92 -9.21
N ARG A 952 -31.83 15.58 -10.37
CA ARG A 952 -32.91 16.56 -10.58
C ARG A 952 -33.96 15.89 -11.48
N ASN A 953 -35.18 15.72 -10.97
CA ASN A 953 -36.44 15.48 -11.72
C ASN A 953 -36.86 14.05 -12.12
N SER A 954 -36.84 13.06 -11.23
CA SER A 954 -37.72 11.89 -11.39
C SER A 954 -38.16 11.28 -10.06
N LYS A 955 -39.39 10.76 -10.03
CA LYS A 955 -40.02 10.08 -8.87
C LYS A 955 -39.13 8.97 -8.29
N PRO A 956 -39.26 8.62 -7.00
CA PRO A 956 -38.34 7.71 -6.32
C PRO A 956 -38.58 6.25 -6.73
N GLN A 957 -38.08 5.85 -7.89
CA GLN A 957 -37.67 4.47 -8.11
C GLN A 957 -36.33 4.27 -7.39
N ALA A 958 -36.20 3.20 -6.60
CA ALA A 958 -34.94 2.89 -5.94
C ALA A 958 -33.89 2.52 -7.01
N VAL A 959 -32.98 3.45 -7.28
CA VAL A 959 -31.85 3.25 -8.20
C VAL A 959 -30.62 2.89 -7.37
N GLN A 960 -30.00 1.76 -7.69
CA GLN A 960 -28.72 1.32 -7.12
C GLN A 960 -27.58 1.90 -7.93
N ASN A 961 -26.59 2.49 -7.26
CA ASN A 961 -25.38 3.01 -7.90
C ASN A 961 -24.23 2.05 -7.59
N THR A 962 -23.61 1.45 -8.61
CA THR A 962 -22.39 0.65 -8.45
C THR A 962 -21.21 1.40 -9.07
N GLY A 963 -20.18 1.67 -8.28
CA GLY A 963 -18.92 2.22 -8.74
C GLY A 963 -17.98 1.10 -9.18
N ILE A 964 -17.25 1.31 -10.28
CA ILE A 964 -16.20 0.41 -10.77
C ILE A 964 -14.97 1.24 -11.18
N ILE A 965 -13.78 0.78 -10.78
CA ILE A 965 -12.49 1.35 -11.19
C ILE A 965 -11.73 0.28 -11.97
N ILE A 966 -11.28 0.60 -13.17
CA ILE A 966 -10.53 -0.30 -14.05
C ILE A 966 -9.18 0.35 -14.35
N HIS A 967 -8.12 -0.44 -14.23
CA HIS A 967 -6.76 -0.01 -14.53
C HIS A 967 -6.11 -0.97 -15.52
N ARG A 968 -5.29 -0.44 -16.40
CA ARG A 968 -4.45 -1.22 -17.30
C ARG A 968 -2.99 -0.90 -17.03
N THR A 969 -2.20 -1.92 -16.76
CA THR A 969 -0.75 -1.76 -16.56
C THR A 969 -0.02 -1.70 -17.91
N ASN A 970 1.28 -1.46 -17.86
CA ASN A 970 2.17 -1.61 -19.00
C ASN A 970 3.03 -2.86 -18.82
N LEU A 971 2.95 -3.77 -19.79
CA LEU A 971 3.71 -5.01 -19.80
C LEU A 971 4.80 -4.98 -20.87
N LEU A 972 5.90 -5.67 -20.58
CA LEU A 972 6.97 -5.91 -21.55
C LEU A 972 6.45 -6.85 -22.65
N GLN A 973 6.54 -6.44 -23.92
CA GLN A 973 6.14 -7.28 -25.05
C GLN A 973 7.29 -8.21 -25.45
N CYS A 974 7.02 -9.50 -25.61
CA CYS A 974 8.01 -10.51 -25.96
C CYS A 974 7.61 -11.26 -27.24
N SER A 975 8.54 -11.46 -28.17
CA SER A 975 8.25 -12.18 -29.41
C SER A 975 7.85 -13.63 -29.10
N GLY A 976 6.66 -14.04 -29.56
CA GLY A 976 6.10 -15.36 -29.28
C GLY A 976 5.08 -15.39 -28.13
N SER A 977 4.90 -14.30 -27.37
CA SER A 977 3.73 -14.14 -26.50
C SER A 977 2.50 -13.74 -27.31
N GLU A 978 1.29 -14.05 -26.82
CA GLU A 978 0.06 -13.50 -27.41
C GLU A 978 0.18 -11.97 -27.52
N LYS A 979 -0.21 -11.41 -28.68
CA LYS A 979 -0.21 -9.95 -28.84
C LYS A 979 -1.13 -9.36 -27.79
N LEU A 980 -0.62 -8.41 -27.01
CA LEU A 980 -1.41 -7.68 -26.03
C LEU A 980 -2.63 -7.06 -26.74
N SER A 981 -3.78 -7.12 -26.09
CA SER A 981 -5.04 -6.56 -26.57
C SER A 981 -4.90 -5.08 -26.92
N THR A 982 -5.75 -4.55 -27.79
CA THR A 982 -5.86 -3.11 -28.05
C THR A 982 -6.31 -2.33 -26.81
N GLY A 983 -6.75 -3.02 -25.74
CA GLY A 983 -7.30 -2.40 -24.53
C GLY A 983 -8.79 -2.09 -24.64
N GLU A 984 -9.43 -2.61 -25.68
CA GLU A 984 -10.87 -2.48 -25.87
C GLU A 984 -11.63 -3.37 -24.88
N PHE A 985 -12.64 -2.79 -24.24
CA PHE A 985 -13.55 -3.50 -23.37
C PHE A 985 -14.95 -2.90 -23.45
N ASN A 986 -15.96 -3.65 -23.01
CA ASN A 986 -17.35 -3.24 -23.04
C ASN A 986 -17.98 -3.50 -21.66
N LEU A 987 -18.53 -2.45 -21.03
CA LEU A 987 -19.09 -2.55 -19.67
C LEU A 987 -20.32 -3.46 -19.62
N HIS A 988 -21.16 -3.46 -20.68
CA HIS A 988 -22.31 -4.36 -20.75
C HIS A 988 -21.87 -5.82 -20.79
N HIS A 989 -20.85 -6.15 -21.61
CA HIS A 989 -20.36 -7.52 -21.71
C HIS A 989 -19.57 -7.99 -20.48
N LEU A 990 -18.86 -7.07 -19.81
CA LEU A 990 -18.11 -7.35 -18.59
C LEU A 990 -19.06 -7.74 -17.44
N LEU A 991 -20.15 -6.99 -17.27
CA LEU A 991 -21.04 -7.13 -16.11
C LEU A 991 -22.27 -7.98 -16.39
N GLN A 992 -22.65 -8.17 -17.67
CA GLN A 992 -23.82 -8.93 -18.12
C GLN A 992 -25.14 -8.54 -17.40
N TRP A 993 -25.23 -7.30 -16.92
CA TRP A 993 -26.48 -6.80 -16.37
C TRP A 993 -27.49 -6.56 -17.51
N PRO A 994 -28.77 -6.94 -17.32
CA PRO A 994 -29.79 -6.73 -18.34
C PRO A 994 -29.85 -5.24 -18.73
N PRO A 995 -29.72 -4.87 -20.02
CA PRO A 995 -29.68 -3.48 -20.45
C PRO A 995 -30.88 -2.66 -19.98
N GLU A 996 -32.06 -3.28 -19.92
CA GLU A 996 -33.31 -2.70 -19.43
C GLU A 996 -33.27 -2.30 -17.94
N ASN A 997 -32.38 -2.92 -17.16
CA ASN A 997 -32.17 -2.60 -15.75
C ASN A 997 -31.15 -1.48 -15.57
N VAL A 998 -30.27 -1.22 -16.55
CA VAL A 998 -29.28 -0.13 -16.48
C VAL A 998 -29.91 1.16 -16.97
N THR A 999 -30.03 2.15 -16.08
CA THR A 999 -30.66 3.44 -16.43
C THR A 999 -29.66 4.46 -16.97
N SER A 1000 -28.41 4.44 -16.49
CA SER A 1000 -27.35 5.33 -16.97
C SER A 1000 -25.96 4.89 -16.51
N VAL A 1001 -24.94 5.31 -17.27
CA VAL A 1001 -23.52 5.13 -16.94
C VAL A 1001 -22.84 6.50 -16.99
N TYR A 1002 -22.00 6.77 -16.00
CA TYR A 1002 -21.22 7.99 -15.90
C TYR A 1002 -19.76 7.65 -15.69
N LYS A 1003 -18.86 8.23 -16.48
CA LYS A 1003 -17.44 8.26 -16.14
C LYS A 1003 -17.22 9.33 -15.08
N THR A 1004 -16.38 9.03 -14.11
CA THR A 1004 -16.15 9.88 -12.94
C THR A 1004 -14.68 10.04 -12.62
N THR A 1005 -14.36 10.93 -11.68
CA THR A 1005 -13.10 10.82 -10.93
C THR A 1005 -13.01 9.47 -10.21
N ILE A 1006 -11.80 9.04 -9.86
CA ILE A 1006 -11.58 7.74 -9.20
C ILE A 1006 -12.20 7.62 -7.79
N THR A 1007 -12.58 8.75 -7.18
CA THR A 1007 -13.32 8.78 -5.92
C THR A 1007 -14.83 8.69 -6.12
N PHE A 1008 -15.32 8.66 -7.36
CA PHE A 1008 -16.74 8.67 -7.73
C PHE A 1008 -17.51 9.95 -7.36
N LEU A 1009 -16.83 11.03 -6.97
CA LEU A 1009 -17.47 12.24 -6.43
C LEU A 1009 -17.77 13.32 -7.47
N GLN A 1010 -17.16 13.23 -8.65
CA GLN A 1010 -17.38 14.15 -9.75
C GLN A 1010 -17.66 13.37 -11.04
N VAL A 1011 -18.81 13.65 -11.66
CA VAL A 1011 -19.14 13.16 -13.00
C VAL A 1011 -18.36 13.97 -14.03
N LEU A 1012 -17.66 13.26 -14.91
CA LEU A 1012 -16.87 13.86 -15.99
C LEU A 1012 -17.68 13.85 -17.30
N GLU A 1013 -18.22 12.69 -17.66
CA GLU A 1013 -19.01 12.51 -18.87
C GLU A 1013 -20.04 11.40 -18.71
N ARG A 1014 -21.15 11.51 -19.45
CA ARG A 1014 -22.15 10.43 -19.55
C ARG A 1014 -21.72 9.47 -20.65
N GLN A 1015 -21.85 8.17 -20.39
CA GLN A 1015 -21.45 7.10 -21.31
C GLN A 1015 -22.66 6.21 -21.63
N ASN A 1016 -22.63 5.52 -22.77
CA ASN A 1016 -23.57 4.44 -23.04
C ASN A 1016 -22.93 3.11 -22.61
N ILE A 1017 -23.68 2.24 -21.92
CA ILE A 1017 -23.14 0.98 -21.39
C ILE A 1017 -22.67 0.03 -22.50
N SER A 1018 -23.29 0.15 -23.69
CA SER A 1018 -22.97 -0.67 -24.86
C SER A 1018 -21.78 -0.14 -25.66
N ASP A 1019 -21.20 1.01 -25.30
CA ASP A 1019 -20.06 1.56 -26.02
C ASP A 1019 -18.81 0.68 -25.79
N ASN A 1020 -18.03 0.49 -26.85
CA ASN A 1020 -16.68 -0.06 -26.73
C ASN A 1020 -15.75 1.05 -26.25
N LEU A 1021 -15.14 0.84 -25.09
CA LEU A 1021 -14.22 1.77 -24.45
C LEU A 1021 -12.80 1.27 -24.64
N THR A 1022 -11.84 2.20 -24.74
CA THR A 1022 -10.41 1.87 -24.84
C THR A 1022 -9.69 2.32 -23.58
N LEU A 1023 -8.91 1.42 -22.99
CA LEU A 1023 -8.05 1.69 -21.84
C LEU A 1023 -6.58 1.70 -22.28
N CYS A 1024 -5.90 2.83 -22.13
CA CYS A 1024 -4.48 2.93 -22.48
C CYS A 1024 -3.59 2.26 -21.43
N PRO A 1025 -2.39 1.76 -21.77
CA PRO A 1025 -1.42 1.33 -20.78
C PRO A 1025 -1.11 2.43 -19.76
N MET A 1026 -1.04 2.04 -18.48
CA MET A 1026 -0.93 2.92 -17.31
C MET A 1026 -2.11 3.87 -17.07
N ASP A 1027 -3.23 3.69 -17.75
CA ASP A 1027 -4.43 4.50 -17.53
C ASP A 1027 -5.39 3.85 -16.51
N THR A 1028 -6.16 4.71 -15.85
CA THR A 1028 -7.19 4.33 -14.87
C THR A 1028 -8.46 5.10 -15.16
N LEU A 1029 -9.55 4.35 -15.28
CA LEU A 1029 -10.90 4.87 -15.50
C LEU A 1029 -11.83 4.45 -14.38
N ALA A 1030 -12.77 5.32 -14.02
CA ALA A 1030 -13.79 5.05 -13.02
C ALA A 1030 -15.18 5.36 -13.58
N PHE A 1031 -16.15 4.52 -13.24
CA PHE A 1031 -17.53 4.64 -13.68
C PHE A 1031 -18.52 4.45 -12.53
N ILE A 1032 -19.65 5.17 -12.58
CA ILE A 1032 -20.85 4.88 -11.81
C ILE A 1032 -21.91 4.32 -12.76
N ILE A 1033 -22.43 3.15 -12.44
CA ILE A 1033 -23.48 2.46 -13.19
C ILE A 1033 -24.74 2.47 -12.35
N GLN A 1034 -25.80 3.06 -12.89
CA GLN A 1034 -27.11 3.15 -12.25
C GLN A 1034 -28.02 2.02 -12.71
N ARG A 1035 -28.61 1.29 -11.75
CA ARG A 1035 -29.51 0.16 -12.00
C ARG A 1035 -30.85 0.33 -11.29
N ARG A 1036 -31.93 -0.17 -11.88
CA ARG A 1036 -33.21 -0.37 -11.19
C ARG A 1036 -33.05 -1.51 -10.18
N SER A 1037 -33.41 -1.26 -8.92
CA SER A 1037 -33.30 -2.21 -7.81
C SER A 1037 -34.22 -3.40 -7.93
#